data_AF-A0A819J4J3-F1
#
_entry.id   AF-A0A819J4J3-F1
#
_cell.length_a   1.000
_cell.length_b   1.000
_cell.length_c   1.000
_cell.angle_alpha   90.00
_cell.angle_beta   90.00
_cell.angle_gamma   90.00
#
_symmetry.space_group_name_H-M   'P 1'
#
loop_
_entity.id
_entity.type
_entity.pdbx_description
1 polymer ?
#
loop_
_entity_poly.entity_id
_entity_poly.type
_entity_poly.pdbx_seq_one_letter_code
_entity_poly.pdbx_strand_id
1 'polypeptide(L)'
;MSFGKSRTVTLCSIANFINAADRAIMPIAIIRMAKEFNWNLRLQGYILSSFPIGYLTSQLFAHIFVRRFGTKAVLALAVFTWSLVTFATPFLAPLPFLLICSRIALGFGEGLALPTIFHIFSNYVPMEERSRSFSYLIALGSVGQTFAALVCPHIAWRIVFFIFGLMGFFWSFMWIVTYRDFNITLGNIGDEEAFIHPSSKVGNKNYRWIEFISHWPLWAIYIAHFAMNWSSYIVMVWLPSYLIKTFDADPTNLSFTAFPYVMNCLSGVAAGHFADSLIQNRWSVLSVRRLMTAIGLLGPGLFMLLFISVDNLLLAVVFISISMGLSACNSAGHLSNHADIAPNHAGITFAISNTLATIPGILAGPVTAELVVASHGRWFPVFILASGVNFVGAIIYQNMLYFIGLGLADVDDLTVKGLRIIKNCKEVYLETYTTILQIDQKTLEEFLGIQIIPADRELVELSADTILANAREHDVAFLVGGDPLSATTHTDLILRAVELNIPYKIIHNASIMNAIGSCGLQLYHFGETVSIVFWTDTWRPTSFCEKIIENRRRGLHTLCLLDIKVKEQDEASYMKKKKTYLPPRFMTTSQAASQILESAKELQVEDLINDNTLCVGAARIGWSDEKFQTTTLRRMADEVDLGRPLHSLVIVGKLHPLEIDYLKIHTLEPSFDQLAIENNKSLQH
;
A
#
# COMPACT_ATOMS: atom_id res chain seq x y z
N MET A 1 -21.30 -16.86 -35.30
CA MET A 1 -21.56 -17.40 -33.93
C MET A 1 -22.40 -18.67 -34.05
N SER A 2 -21.86 -19.83 -33.63
CA SER A 2 -22.62 -21.08 -33.60
C SER A 2 -23.78 -20.97 -32.58
N PHE A 3 -25.00 -21.30 -33.01
CA PHE A 3 -26.27 -21.12 -32.29
C PHE A 3 -26.27 -21.73 -30.87
N GLY A 4 -25.44 -22.76 -30.62
CA GLY A 4 -25.29 -23.39 -29.31
C GLY A 4 -24.54 -22.56 -28.27
N LYS A 5 -23.55 -21.75 -28.68
CA LYS A 5 -22.70 -20.94 -27.78
C LYS A 5 -23.47 -19.79 -27.14
N SER A 6 -24.25 -19.07 -27.96
CA SER A 6 -25.10 -17.98 -27.50
C SER A 6 -26.15 -18.45 -26.49
N ARG A 7 -26.71 -19.65 -26.67
CA ARG A 7 -27.71 -20.22 -25.76
C ARG A 7 -27.17 -20.48 -24.35
N THR A 8 -25.96 -21.04 -24.22
CA THR A 8 -25.35 -21.31 -22.91
C THR A 8 -25.06 -20.01 -22.15
N VAL A 9 -24.49 -19.01 -22.82
CA VAL A 9 -24.22 -17.69 -22.22
C VAL A 9 -25.51 -17.04 -21.74
N THR A 10 -26.57 -17.08 -22.55
CA THR A 10 -27.89 -16.55 -22.16
C THR A 10 -28.48 -17.28 -20.96
N LEU A 11 -28.44 -18.62 -20.93
CA LEU A 11 -28.96 -19.39 -19.79
C LEU A 11 -28.17 -19.09 -18.50
N CYS A 12 -26.85 -19.05 -18.55
CA CYS A 12 -26.02 -18.66 -17.40
C CYS A 12 -26.32 -17.24 -16.93
N SER A 13 -26.57 -16.32 -17.86
CA SER A 13 -26.92 -14.92 -17.53
C SER A 13 -28.31 -14.79 -16.91
N ILE A 14 -29.29 -15.59 -17.35
CA ILE A 14 -30.61 -15.67 -16.71
C ILE A 14 -30.51 -16.28 -15.30
N ALA A 15 -29.65 -17.28 -15.08
CA ALA A 15 -29.40 -17.79 -13.74
C ALA A 15 -28.84 -16.70 -12.82
N ASN A 16 -27.94 -15.85 -13.31
CA ASN A 16 -27.41 -14.74 -12.53
C ASN A 16 -28.44 -13.63 -12.28
N PHE A 17 -29.38 -13.41 -13.22
CA PHE A 17 -30.53 -12.53 -12.99
C PHE A 17 -31.37 -13.03 -11.79
N ILE A 18 -31.71 -14.33 -11.75
CA ILE A 18 -32.50 -14.93 -10.66
C ILE A 18 -31.73 -14.79 -9.34
N ASN A 19 -30.45 -15.17 -9.36
CA ASN A 19 -29.55 -15.07 -8.21
C ASN A 19 -29.49 -13.66 -7.62
N ALA A 20 -29.28 -12.66 -8.47
CA ALA A 20 -29.14 -11.28 -8.04
C ALA A 20 -30.47 -10.69 -7.55
N ALA A 21 -31.60 -11.10 -8.13
CA ALA A 21 -32.93 -10.76 -7.65
C ALA A 21 -33.20 -11.36 -6.26
N ASP A 22 -32.90 -12.64 -6.03
CA ASP A 22 -33.13 -13.34 -4.76
C ASP A 22 -32.44 -12.65 -3.57
N ARG A 23 -31.25 -12.07 -3.80
CA ARG A 23 -30.51 -11.28 -2.79
C ARG A 23 -31.22 -10.00 -2.39
N ALA A 24 -31.94 -9.36 -3.30
CA ALA A 24 -32.65 -8.11 -3.06
C ALA A 24 -34.04 -8.31 -2.44
N ILE A 25 -34.65 -9.49 -2.61
CA ILE A 25 -36.01 -9.79 -2.10
C ILE A 25 -36.06 -9.74 -0.57
N MET A 26 -35.12 -10.41 0.13
CA MET A 26 -35.20 -10.56 1.59
C MET A 26 -35.11 -9.22 2.35
N PRO A 27 -34.16 -8.29 2.05
CA PRO A 27 -34.13 -6.95 2.65
C PRO A 27 -35.43 -6.15 2.51
N ILE A 28 -36.18 -6.35 1.43
CA ILE A 28 -37.47 -5.67 1.19
C ILE A 28 -38.59 -6.39 1.94
N ALA A 29 -38.65 -7.73 1.84
CA ALA A 29 -39.69 -8.55 2.44
C ALA A 29 -39.65 -8.55 3.98
N ILE A 30 -38.45 -8.47 4.57
CA ILE A 30 -38.27 -8.56 6.02
C ILE A 30 -39.01 -7.46 6.78
N ILE A 31 -39.24 -6.31 6.15
CA ILE A 31 -39.94 -5.17 6.76
C ILE A 31 -41.42 -5.53 7.00
N ARG A 32 -42.05 -6.21 6.04
CA ARG A 32 -43.43 -6.70 6.17
C ARG A 32 -43.52 -7.90 7.10
N MET A 33 -42.57 -8.84 6.98
CA MET A 33 -42.49 -10.02 7.85
C MET A 33 -42.31 -9.61 9.32
N ALA A 34 -41.47 -8.61 9.60
CA ALA A 34 -41.26 -8.11 10.95
C ALA A 34 -42.52 -7.47 11.55
N LYS A 35 -43.36 -6.82 10.73
CA LYS A 35 -44.67 -6.30 11.16
C LYS A 35 -45.67 -7.43 11.43
N GLU A 36 -45.69 -8.47 10.60
CA GLU A 36 -46.62 -9.62 10.74
C GLU A 36 -46.28 -10.50 11.95
N PHE A 37 -44.99 -10.76 12.19
CA PHE A 37 -44.50 -11.67 13.24
C PHE A 37 -43.94 -10.95 14.48
N ASN A 38 -44.05 -9.62 14.56
CA ASN A 38 -43.53 -8.78 15.65
C ASN A 38 -42.03 -9.00 15.96
N TRP A 39 -41.19 -9.00 14.92
CA TRP A 39 -39.75 -9.22 15.09
C TRP A 39 -39.00 -7.95 15.51
N ASN A 40 -38.10 -8.11 16.48
CA ASN A 40 -37.18 -7.04 16.86
C ASN A 40 -36.09 -6.82 15.78
N LEU A 41 -35.40 -5.68 15.87
CA LEU A 41 -34.37 -5.30 14.89
C LEU A 41 -33.16 -6.24 14.90
N ARG A 42 -32.80 -6.78 16.08
CA ARG A 42 -31.70 -7.73 16.26
C ARG A 42 -31.91 -9.01 15.46
N LEU A 43 -33.12 -9.59 15.55
CA LEU A 43 -33.49 -10.79 14.81
C LEU A 43 -33.46 -10.56 13.30
N GLN A 44 -33.92 -9.39 12.85
CA GLN A 44 -33.82 -8.99 11.43
C GLN A 44 -32.35 -8.98 10.96
N GLY A 45 -31.45 -8.41 11.75
CA GLY A 45 -30.01 -8.40 11.47
C GLY A 45 -29.41 -9.81 11.35
N TYR A 46 -29.76 -10.73 12.26
CA TYR A 46 -29.32 -12.13 12.19
C TYR A 46 -29.86 -12.88 10.98
N ILE A 47 -31.15 -12.71 10.64
CA ILE A 47 -31.75 -13.31 9.45
C ILE A 47 -31.02 -12.83 8.19
N LEU A 48 -30.79 -11.52 8.06
CA LEU A 48 -30.13 -10.94 6.88
C LEU A 48 -28.67 -11.40 6.75
N SER A 49 -27.95 -11.58 7.85
CA SER A 49 -26.52 -11.97 7.85
C SER A 49 -26.27 -13.47 7.84
N SER A 50 -27.31 -14.29 7.96
CA SER A 50 -27.18 -15.74 7.86
C SER A 50 -26.90 -16.22 6.43
N PHE A 51 -27.29 -15.45 5.40
CA PHE A 51 -27.04 -15.79 4.00
C PHE A 51 -25.55 -15.81 3.63
N PRO A 52 -24.75 -14.77 3.94
CA PRO A 52 -23.32 -14.76 3.59
C PRO A 52 -22.50 -15.89 4.22
N ILE A 53 -22.94 -16.48 5.34
CA ILE A 53 -22.29 -17.64 5.98
C ILE A 53 -22.31 -18.86 5.04
N GLY A 54 -23.48 -19.17 4.47
CA GLY A 54 -23.63 -20.25 3.49
C GLY A 54 -22.88 -19.96 2.19
N TYR A 55 -22.89 -18.69 1.76
CA TYR A 55 -22.20 -18.25 0.55
C TYR A 55 -20.67 -18.40 0.67
N LEU A 56 -20.08 -17.98 1.79
CA LEU A 56 -18.65 -18.10 2.05
C LEU A 56 -18.18 -19.55 2.04
N THR A 57 -18.90 -20.42 2.75
CA THR A 57 -18.53 -21.84 2.86
C THR A 57 -18.59 -22.55 1.52
N SER A 58 -19.66 -22.36 0.75
CA SER A 58 -19.83 -23.01 -0.56
C SER A 58 -18.81 -22.57 -1.60
N GLN A 59 -18.39 -21.30 -1.62
CA GLN A 59 -17.35 -20.83 -2.53
C GLN A 59 -16.03 -21.60 -2.39
N LEU A 60 -15.64 -21.93 -1.15
CA LEU A 60 -14.41 -22.69 -0.88
C LEU A 60 -14.48 -24.11 -1.44
N PHE A 61 -15.66 -24.73 -1.42
CA PHE A 61 -15.86 -26.11 -1.89
C PHE A 61 -16.24 -26.23 -3.38
N ALA A 62 -16.65 -25.14 -4.04
CA ALA A 62 -17.22 -25.17 -5.39
C ALA A 62 -16.33 -25.92 -6.40
N HIS A 63 -15.02 -25.71 -6.36
CA HIS A 63 -14.07 -26.38 -7.25
C HIS A 63 -14.04 -27.92 -7.06
N ILE A 64 -14.19 -28.41 -5.82
CA ILE A 64 -14.23 -29.85 -5.50
C ILE A 64 -15.50 -30.47 -6.09
N PHE A 65 -16.64 -29.79 -5.93
CA PHE A 65 -17.92 -30.24 -6.48
C PHE A 65 -17.89 -30.27 -8.00
N VAL A 66 -17.38 -29.22 -8.66
CA VAL A 66 -17.24 -29.19 -10.13
C VAL A 66 -16.35 -30.32 -10.63
N ARG A 67 -15.23 -30.59 -9.95
CA ARG A 67 -14.33 -31.69 -10.33
C ARG A 67 -14.97 -33.08 -10.18
N ARG A 68 -15.82 -33.28 -9.17
CA ARG A 68 -16.42 -34.59 -8.85
C ARG A 68 -17.71 -34.87 -9.63
N PHE A 69 -18.55 -33.85 -9.82
CA PHE A 69 -19.91 -34.01 -10.36
C PHE A 69 -20.12 -33.34 -11.72
N GLY A 70 -19.13 -32.60 -12.24
CA GLY A 70 -19.21 -31.90 -13.52
C GLY A 70 -19.99 -30.59 -13.46
N THR A 71 -19.84 -29.75 -14.49
CA THR A 71 -20.43 -28.40 -14.51
C THR A 71 -21.95 -28.41 -14.64
N LYS A 72 -22.53 -29.33 -15.42
CA LYS A 72 -24.00 -29.40 -15.61
C LYS A 72 -24.71 -29.68 -14.30
N ALA A 73 -24.30 -30.73 -13.60
CA ALA A 73 -24.98 -31.21 -12.39
C ALA A 73 -24.82 -30.21 -11.24
N VAL A 74 -23.63 -29.62 -11.06
CA VAL A 74 -23.38 -28.66 -9.99
C VAL A 74 -24.20 -27.39 -10.18
N LEU A 75 -24.26 -26.82 -11.39
CA LEU A 75 -25.07 -25.62 -11.62
C LEU A 75 -26.58 -25.92 -11.50
N ALA A 76 -27.04 -27.07 -12.01
CA ALA A 76 -28.44 -27.50 -11.86
C ALA A 76 -28.82 -27.67 -10.38
N LEU A 77 -27.98 -28.34 -9.60
CA LEU A 77 -28.18 -28.55 -8.18
C LEU A 77 -28.19 -27.23 -7.42
N ALA A 78 -27.22 -26.36 -7.69
CA ALA A 78 -27.14 -25.03 -7.10
C ALA A 78 -28.45 -24.25 -7.29
N VAL A 79 -28.89 -24.13 -8.55
CA VAL A 79 -30.10 -23.36 -8.90
C VAL A 79 -31.34 -23.99 -8.30
N PHE A 80 -31.46 -25.30 -8.40
CA PHE A 80 -32.57 -26.03 -7.78
C PHE A 80 -32.62 -25.84 -6.26
N THR A 81 -31.47 -25.91 -5.58
CA THR A 81 -31.40 -25.75 -4.12
C THR A 81 -31.83 -24.35 -3.69
N TRP A 82 -31.30 -23.27 -4.27
CA TRP A 82 -31.75 -21.92 -3.85
C TRP A 82 -33.19 -21.65 -4.24
N SER A 83 -33.67 -22.19 -5.36
CA SER A 83 -35.07 -22.02 -5.81
C SER A 83 -36.05 -22.73 -4.89
N LEU A 84 -35.71 -23.96 -4.47
CA LEU A 84 -36.49 -24.73 -3.50
C LEU A 84 -36.57 -24.02 -2.16
N VAL A 85 -35.44 -23.49 -1.69
CA VAL A 85 -35.40 -22.77 -0.42
C VAL A 85 -36.16 -21.44 -0.50
N THR A 86 -36.04 -20.70 -1.60
CA THR A 86 -36.81 -19.48 -1.87
C THR A 86 -38.31 -19.77 -1.86
N PHE A 87 -38.75 -20.82 -2.57
CA PHE A 87 -40.14 -21.25 -2.56
C PHE A 87 -40.62 -21.71 -1.17
N ALA A 88 -39.75 -22.37 -0.39
CA ALA A 88 -40.07 -22.83 0.95
C ALA A 88 -40.12 -21.70 2.00
N THR A 89 -39.51 -20.54 1.73
CA THR A 89 -39.32 -19.44 2.69
C THR A 89 -40.63 -18.97 3.36
N PRO A 90 -41.76 -18.79 2.66
CA PRO A 90 -43.02 -18.40 3.29
C PRO A 90 -43.58 -19.41 4.30
N PHE A 91 -43.26 -20.70 4.15
CA PHE A 91 -43.68 -21.75 5.09
C PHE A 91 -42.77 -21.82 6.32
N LEU A 92 -41.49 -21.48 6.15
CA LEU A 92 -40.49 -21.48 7.22
C LEU A 92 -40.48 -20.17 8.02
N ALA A 93 -41.03 -19.09 7.46
CA ALA A 93 -41.06 -17.76 8.06
C ALA A 93 -41.60 -17.70 9.51
N PRO A 94 -42.63 -18.46 9.94
CA PRO A 94 -43.13 -18.38 11.31
C PRO A 94 -42.12 -18.81 12.39
N LEU A 95 -41.08 -19.56 12.01
CA LEU A 95 -40.06 -20.09 12.92
C LEU A 95 -38.71 -19.46 12.59
N PRO A 96 -38.25 -18.43 13.33
CA PRO A 96 -37.04 -17.67 12.98
C PRO A 96 -35.77 -18.52 12.87
N PHE A 97 -35.65 -19.57 13.67
CA PHE A 97 -34.52 -20.52 13.59
C PHE A 97 -34.51 -21.27 12.25
N LEU A 98 -35.65 -21.79 11.80
CA LEU A 98 -35.76 -22.47 10.50
C LEU A 98 -35.54 -21.49 9.34
N LEU A 99 -35.99 -20.25 9.49
CA LEU A 99 -35.71 -19.20 8.50
C LEU A 99 -34.21 -18.92 8.39
N ILE A 100 -33.47 -18.81 9.49
CA ILE A 100 -32.00 -18.66 9.50
C ILE A 100 -31.33 -19.87 8.81
N CYS A 101 -31.73 -21.10 9.15
CA CYS A 101 -31.21 -22.30 8.51
C CYS A 101 -31.49 -22.30 7.00
N SER A 102 -32.69 -21.88 6.59
CA SER A 102 -33.05 -21.76 5.19
C SER A 102 -32.18 -20.71 4.47
N ARG A 103 -31.89 -19.57 5.10
CA ARG A 103 -31.01 -18.56 4.53
C ARG A 103 -29.58 -19.03 4.33
N ILE A 104 -29.05 -19.81 5.27
CA ILE A 104 -27.73 -20.46 5.14
C ILE A 104 -27.74 -21.46 3.97
N ALA A 105 -28.78 -22.30 3.87
CA ALA A 105 -28.91 -23.26 2.77
C ALA A 105 -29.02 -22.57 1.39
N LEU A 106 -29.73 -21.44 1.34
CA LEU A 106 -29.82 -20.63 0.13
C LEU A 106 -28.47 -20.01 -0.24
N GLY A 107 -27.74 -19.46 0.74
CA GLY A 107 -26.37 -18.98 0.54
C GLY A 107 -25.44 -20.07 0.01
N PHE A 108 -25.57 -21.30 0.54
CA PHE A 108 -24.79 -22.45 0.10
C PHE A 108 -25.07 -22.82 -1.37
N GLY A 109 -26.33 -22.80 -1.79
CA GLY A 109 -26.70 -23.01 -3.20
C GLY A 109 -26.10 -21.94 -4.10
N GLU A 110 -26.28 -20.66 -3.74
CA GLU A 110 -25.81 -19.54 -4.57
C GLU A 110 -24.28 -19.46 -4.70
N GLY A 111 -23.53 -19.80 -3.65
CA GLY A 111 -22.06 -19.71 -3.69
C GLY A 111 -21.41 -20.74 -4.60
N LEU A 112 -22.11 -21.80 -4.99
CA LEU A 112 -21.66 -22.76 -6.01
C LEU A 112 -21.84 -22.26 -7.45
N ALA A 113 -22.82 -21.38 -7.71
CA ALA A 113 -23.20 -21.04 -9.08
C ALA A 113 -22.17 -20.21 -9.82
N LEU A 114 -21.74 -19.07 -9.27
CA LEU A 114 -20.81 -18.17 -9.95
C LEU A 114 -19.48 -18.87 -10.31
N PRO A 115 -18.79 -19.56 -9.39
CA PRO A 115 -17.57 -20.32 -9.74
C PRO A 115 -17.81 -21.36 -10.84
N THR A 116 -18.97 -22.01 -10.84
CA THR A 116 -19.33 -23.00 -11.88
C THR A 116 -19.56 -22.33 -13.24
N ILE A 117 -20.22 -21.18 -13.29
CA ILE A 117 -20.42 -20.39 -14.52
C ILE A 117 -19.06 -19.94 -15.10
N PHE A 118 -18.14 -19.50 -14.24
CA PHE A 118 -16.79 -19.12 -14.68
C PHE A 118 -16.06 -20.31 -15.33
N HIS A 119 -16.17 -21.50 -14.76
CA HIS A 119 -15.60 -22.73 -15.33
C HIS A 119 -16.29 -23.15 -16.65
N ILE A 120 -17.61 -22.92 -16.78
CA ILE A 120 -18.31 -23.14 -18.05
C ILE A 120 -17.78 -22.16 -19.12
N PHE A 121 -17.64 -20.87 -18.79
CA PHE A 121 -17.16 -19.87 -19.74
C PHE A 121 -15.69 -20.09 -20.13
N SER A 122 -14.83 -20.57 -19.21
CA SER A 122 -13.45 -20.88 -19.54
C SER A 122 -13.31 -22.02 -20.55
N ASN A 123 -14.24 -22.98 -20.54
CA ASN A 123 -14.15 -24.18 -21.37
C ASN A 123 -14.98 -24.09 -22.67
N TYR A 124 -16.11 -23.37 -22.66
CA TYR A 124 -17.03 -23.31 -23.80
C TYR A 124 -16.95 -22.01 -24.61
N VAL A 125 -16.43 -20.93 -24.04
CA VAL A 125 -16.34 -19.61 -24.70
C VAL A 125 -14.89 -19.35 -25.13
N PRO A 126 -14.64 -19.10 -26.44
CA PRO A 126 -13.33 -18.68 -26.94
C PRO A 126 -12.78 -17.48 -26.18
N MET A 127 -11.45 -17.36 -26.10
CA MET A 127 -10.81 -16.30 -25.31
C MET A 127 -11.22 -14.89 -25.78
N GLU A 128 -11.46 -14.71 -27.07
CA GLU A 128 -11.83 -13.44 -27.70
C GLU A 128 -13.26 -12.98 -27.32
N GLU A 129 -14.19 -13.91 -27.11
CA GLU A 129 -15.60 -13.61 -26.79
C GLU A 129 -15.90 -13.69 -25.29
N ARG A 130 -14.93 -14.14 -24.48
CA ARG A 130 -15.11 -14.44 -23.05
C ARG A 130 -15.42 -13.19 -22.23
N SER A 131 -14.70 -12.09 -22.46
CA SER A 131 -14.93 -10.82 -21.77
C SER A 131 -16.37 -10.32 -21.98
N ARG A 132 -16.83 -10.31 -23.24
CA ARG A 132 -18.20 -9.93 -23.61
C ARG A 132 -19.26 -10.80 -22.93
N SER A 133 -19.02 -12.11 -22.84
CA SER A 133 -19.93 -13.04 -22.16
C SER A 133 -20.03 -12.76 -20.66
N PHE A 134 -18.92 -12.41 -20.01
CA PHE A 134 -18.93 -11.97 -18.61
C PHE A 134 -19.64 -10.63 -18.41
N SER A 135 -19.48 -9.68 -19.34
CA SER A 135 -20.23 -8.41 -19.27
C SER A 135 -21.75 -8.63 -19.34
N TYR A 136 -22.23 -9.55 -20.18
CA TYR A 136 -23.66 -9.91 -20.22
C TYR A 136 -24.15 -10.57 -18.94
N LEU A 137 -23.35 -11.48 -18.37
CA LEU A 137 -23.63 -12.13 -17.09
C LEU A 137 -23.84 -11.09 -15.98
N ILE A 138 -22.90 -10.14 -15.85
CA ILE A 138 -22.93 -9.10 -14.81
C ILE A 138 -24.11 -8.15 -15.04
N ALA A 139 -24.32 -7.68 -16.28
CA ALA A 139 -25.41 -6.76 -16.61
C ALA A 139 -26.79 -7.35 -16.27
N LEU A 140 -27.04 -8.63 -16.62
CA LEU A 140 -28.30 -9.29 -16.27
C LEU A 140 -28.47 -9.47 -14.75
N GLY A 141 -27.39 -9.61 -13.99
CA GLY A 141 -27.44 -9.57 -12.53
C GLY A 141 -27.92 -8.22 -11.99
N SER A 142 -27.37 -7.11 -12.47
CA SER A 142 -27.81 -5.76 -12.08
C SER A 142 -29.26 -5.49 -12.47
N VAL A 143 -29.70 -5.98 -13.64
CA VAL A 143 -31.11 -5.91 -14.06
C VAL A 143 -32.00 -6.73 -13.10
N GLY A 144 -31.55 -7.90 -12.64
CA GLY A 144 -32.25 -8.70 -11.64
C GLY A 144 -32.47 -7.97 -10.32
N GLN A 145 -31.44 -7.32 -9.78
CA GLN A 145 -31.55 -6.50 -8.57
C GLN A 145 -32.51 -5.32 -8.75
N THR A 146 -32.40 -4.61 -9.87
CA THR A 146 -33.27 -3.48 -10.21
C THR A 146 -34.72 -3.93 -10.32
N PHE A 147 -34.97 -5.04 -11.02
CA PHE A 147 -36.30 -5.61 -11.19
C PHE A 147 -36.91 -6.01 -9.84
N ALA A 148 -36.14 -6.70 -8.99
CA ALA A 148 -36.59 -7.04 -7.64
C ALA A 148 -36.93 -5.78 -6.82
N ALA A 149 -36.07 -4.76 -6.84
CA ALA A 149 -36.30 -3.51 -6.11
C ALA A 149 -37.55 -2.75 -6.58
N LEU A 150 -37.89 -2.80 -7.87
CA LEU A 150 -39.09 -2.15 -8.42
C LEU A 150 -40.37 -2.93 -8.16
N VAL A 151 -40.33 -4.27 -8.24
CA VAL A 151 -41.54 -5.11 -8.24
C VAL A 151 -41.92 -5.58 -6.83
N CYS A 152 -40.94 -5.95 -6.00
CA CYS A 152 -41.20 -6.53 -4.68
C CYS A 152 -42.00 -5.61 -3.73
N PRO A 153 -41.81 -4.27 -3.74
CA PRO A 153 -42.61 -3.39 -2.91
C PRO A 153 -44.11 -3.45 -3.21
N HIS A 154 -44.53 -3.74 -4.44
CA HIS A 154 -45.95 -3.68 -4.83
C HIS A 154 -46.71 -5.00 -4.63
N ILE A 155 -46.00 -6.10 -4.37
CA ILE A 155 -46.58 -7.45 -4.26
C ILE A 155 -46.50 -7.97 -2.82
N ALA A 156 -47.45 -8.80 -2.41
CA ALA A 156 -47.39 -9.46 -1.10
C ALA A 156 -46.11 -10.30 -0.97
N TRP A 157 -45.41 -10.18 0.17
CA TRP A 157 -44.08 -10.76 0.36
C TRP A 157 -44.05 -12.28 0.10
N ARG A 158 -45.10 -13.01 0.49
CA ARG A 158 -45.23 -14.46 0.26
C ARG A 158 -45.24 -14.82 -1.23
N ILE A 159 -45.95 -14.04 -2.05
CA ILE A 159 -46.13 -14.28 -3.49
C ILE A 159 -44.80 -14.05 -4.23
N VAL A 160 -44.03 -13.04 -3.82
CA VAL A 160 -42.70 -12.76 -4.39
C VAL A 160 -41.81 -14.01 -4.29
N PHE A 161 -41.71 -14.62 -3.11
CA PHE A 161 -40.91 -15.84 -2.92
C PHE A 161 -41.41 -17.03 -3.78
N PHE A 162 -42.72 -17.16 -3.99
CA PHE A 162 -43.26 -18.20 -4.88
C PHE A 162 -42.92 -17.95 -6.35
N ILE A 163 -43.03 -16.71 -6.84
CA ILE A 163 -42.73 -16.36 -8.24
C ILE A 163 -41.26 -16.64 -8.56
N PHE A 164 -40.34 -16.13 -7.74
CA PHE A 164 -38.91 -16.30 -7.98
C PHE A 164 -38.45 -17.74 -7.78
N GLY A 165 -39.00 -18.46 -6.79
CA GLY A 165 -38.76 -19.89 -6.62
C GLY A 165 -39.23 -20.74 -7.82
N LEU A 166 -40.42 -20.47 -8.36
CA LEU A 166 -40.93 -21.15 -9.56
C LEU A 166 -40.12 -20.82 -10.82
N MET A 167 -39.69 -19.57 -10.97
CA MET A 167 -38.83 -19.14 -12.07
C MET A 167 -37.49 -19.90 -12.06
N GLY A 168 -36.91 -20.11 -10.89
CA GLY A 168 -35.69 -20.90 -10.74
C GLY A 168 -35.88 -22.40 -10.99
N PHE A 169 -37.02 -22.99 -10.61
CA PHE A 169 -37.35 -24.37 -10.99
C PHE A 169 -37.50 -24.54 -12.50
N PHE A 170 -38.19 -23.60 -13.16
CA PHE A 170 -38.33 -23.59 -14.61
C PHE A 170 -36.96 -23.47 -15.29
N TRP A 171 -36.09 -22.60 -14.77
CA TRP A 171 -34.72 -22.49 -15.26
C TRP A 171 -33.94 -23.80 -15.09
N SER A 172 -34.01 -24.45 -13.93
CA SER A 172 -33.32 -25.72 -13.67
C SER A 172 -33.77 -26.83 -14.62
N PHE A 173 -35.09 -26.89 -14.88
CA PHE A 173 -35.64 -27.81 -15.88
C PHE A 173 -35.10 -27.50 -17.29
N MET A 174 -35.14 -26.24 -17.73
CA MET A 174 -34.60 -25.82 -19.01
C MET A 174 -33.11 -26.17 -19.14
N TRP A 175 -32.32 -25.95 -18.09
CA TRP A 175 -30.89 -26.24 -18.06
C TRP A 175 -30.60 -27.73 -18.24
N ILE A 176 -31.31 -28.59 -17.51
CA ILE A 176 -31.13 -30.05 -17.59
C ILE A 176 -31.44 -30.57 -19.00
N VAL A 177 -32.50 -30.05 -19.63
CA VAL A 177 -32.96 -30.46 -20.96
C VAL A 177 -32.04 -29.93 -22.08
N THR A 178 -31.62 -28.66 -21.99
CA THR A 178 -30.94 -27.98 -23.11
C THR A 178 -29.42 -28.08 -23.05
N TYR A 179 -28.81 -28.10 -21.86
CA TYR A 179 -27.36 -28.17 -21.73
C TYR A 179 -26.92 -29.64 -21.76
N ARG A 180 -26.02 -30.00 -22.68
CA ARG A 180 -25.36 -31.32 -22.71
C ARG A 180 -23.92 -31.11 -22.30
N ASP A 181 -23.47 -31.82 -21.26
CA ASP A 181 -22.05 -31.81 -20.87
C ASP A 181 -21.24 -32.36 -22.04
N PHE A 182 -20.27 -31.59 -22.51
CA PHE A 182 -19.16 -32.08 -23.30
C PHE A 182 -18.25 -32.89 -22.37
N ASN A 183 -18.68 -34.09 -22.02
CA ASN A 183 -17.81 -35.03 -21.34
C ASN A 183 -16.74 -35.49 -22.33
N ILE A 184 -15.50 -35.27 -21.91
CA ILE A 184 -14.29 -35.98 -22.30
C ILE A 184 -14.63 -37.47 -22.40
N THR A 185 -15.06 -37.88 -23.59
CA THR A 185 -15.10 -39.29 -23.96
C THR A 185 -13.82 -39.46 -24.77
N LEU A 186 -12.79 -39.99 -24.11
CA LEU A 186 -11.61 -40.49 -24.80
C LEU A 186 -12.10 -41.55 -25.81
N GLY A 187 -12.25 -41.16 -27.07
CA GLY A 187 -12.64 -42.05 -28.15
C GLY A 187 -13.71 -41.43 -29.05
N ASN A 188 -13.31 -41.10 -30.27
CA ASN A 188 -14.12 -40.69 -31.42
C ASN A 188 -14.57 -39.22 -31.45
N ILE A 189 -13.66 -38.34 -31.89
CA ILE A 189 -13.86 -37.41 -33.02
C ILE A 189 -12.46 -37.15 -33.60
N GLY A 190 -12.35 -37.20 -34.93
CA GLY A 190 -11.08 -37.20 -35.67
C GLY A 190 -10.23 -35.94 -35.52
N ASP A 191 -8.97 -36.15 -35.89
CA ASP A 191 -7.75 -35.32 -35.85
C ASP A 191 -7.77 -33.85 -36.33
N GLU A 192 -8.84 -33.06 -36.17
CA GLU A 192 -8.83 -31.65 -36.61
C GLU A 192 -9.14 -30.57 -35.54
N GLU A 193 -9.55 -30.92 -34.32
CA GLU A 193 -9.84 -29.91 -33.26
C GLU A 193 -8.88 -29.97 -32.04
N ALA A 194 -7.82 -30.78 -32.11
CA ALA A 194 -6.85 -30.98 -31.03
C ALA A 194 -5.90 -29.78 -30.75
N PHE A 195 -6.06 -28.64 -31.43
CA PHE A 195 -5.07 -27.54 -31.42
C PHE A 195 -5.38 -26.37 -30.47
N ILE A 196 -6.46 -26.38 -29.68
CA ILE A 196 -6.92 -25.18 -28.93
C ILE A 196 -6.79 -25.30 -27.39
N HIS A 197 -6.02 -26.26 -26.87
CA HIS A 197 -5.81 -26.39 -25.43
C HIS A 197 -4.34 -26.26 -25.02
N PRO A 198 -3.86 -25.05 -24.66
CA PRO A 198 -2.92 -24.99 -23.56
C PRO A 198 -3.73 -25.38 -22.33
N SER A 199 -3.66 -26.66 -21.98
CA SER A 199 -3.95 -27.11 -20.63
C SER A 199 -3.15 -26.20 -19.69
N SER A 200 -3.82 -25.34 -18.95
CA SER A 200 -3.23 -24.71 -17.78
C SER A 200 -2.87 -25.86 -16.86
N LYS A 201 -1.62 -26.31 -16.94
CA LYS A 201 -1.02 -27.24 -16.00
C LYS A 201 -1.20 -26.60 -14.63
N VAL A 202 -2.26 -26.98 -13.91
CA VAL A 202 -2.34 -26.86 -12.46
C VAL A 202 -1.38 -27.92 -11.92
N GLY A 203 -0.09 -27.69 -12.17
CA GLY A 203 0.97 -28.43 -11.54
C GLY A 203 0.97 -28.04 -10.08
N ASN A 204 1.04 -29.06 -9.21
CA ASN A 204 1.45 -28.92 -7.82
C ASN A 204 2.75 -28.12 -7.73
N LYS A 205 2.65 -26.79 -7.62
CA LYS A 205 3.68 -25.98 -7.00
C LYS A 205 3.27 -25.85 -5.54
N ASN A 206 4.13 -26.27 -4.62
CA ASN A 206 3.94 -26.03 -3.19
C ASN A 206 3.78 -24.52 -2.98
N TYR A 207 2.54 -24.07 -2.82
CA TYR A 207 2.24 -22.68 -2.52
C TYR A 207 2.82 -22.36 -1.15
N ARG A 208 3.72 -21.39 -1.09
CA ARG A 208 4.13 -20.81 0.18
C ARG A 208 3.04 -19.84 0.63
N TRP A 209 2.01 -20.37 1.28
CA TRP A 209 0.86 -19.60 1.78
C TRP A 209 1.24 -18.39 2.62
N ILE A 210 2.41 -18.46 3.29
CA ILE A 210 3.01 -17.37 4.06
C ILE A 210 3.25 -16.13 3.18
N GLU A 211 3.63 -16.28 1.92
CA GLU A 211 3.90 -15.16 1.02
C GLU A 211 2.62 -14.35 0.75
N PHE A 212 1.48 -15.01 0.50
CA PHE A 212 0.19 -14.32 0.25
C PHE A 212 -0.37 -13.56 1.46
N ILE A 213 0.10 -13.89 2.67
CA ILE A 213 -0.34 -13.30 3.95
C ILE A 213 0.73 -12.36 4.51
N SER A 214 1.96 -12.36 3.99
CA SER A 214 3.06 -11.52 4.51
C SER A 214 3.32 -10.27 3.66
N HIS A 215 2.89 -10.24 2.40
CA HIS A 215 3.11 -9.08 1.53
C HIS A 215 2.13 -7.94 1.81
N TRP A 216 2.67 -6.79 2.20
CA TRP A 216 1.90 -5.57 2.49
C TRP A 216 1.03 -5.06 1.34
N PRO A 217 1.48 -5.06 0.05
CA PRO A 217 0.64 -4.61 -1.05
C PRO A 217 -0.64 -5.44 -1.22
N LEU A 218 -0.59 -6.74 -0.89
CA LEU A 218 -1.78 -7.60 -0.89
C LEU A 218 -2.72 -7.23 0.25
N TRP A 219 -2.20 -6.94 1.45
CA TRP A 219 -3.02 -6.44 2.56
C TRP A 219 -3.72 -5.13 2.25
N ALA A 220 -3.05 -4.20 1.55
CA ALA A 220 -3.69 -2.96 1.12
C ALA A 220 -4.91 -3.23 0.20
N ILE A 221 -4.78 -4.17 -0.74
CA ILE A 221 -5.91 -4.61 -1.58
C ILE A 221 -7.00 -5.30 -0.75
N TYR A 222 -6.63 -6.19 0.18
CA TYR A 222 -7.58 -6.92 1.02
C TYR A 222 -8.40 -5.97 1.90
N ILE A 223 -7.76 -4.97 2.51
CA ILE A 223 -8.41 -3.96 3.34
C ILE A 223 -9.32 -3.07 2.49
N ALA A 224 -8.89 -2.65 1.30
CA ALA A 224 -9.71 -1.87 0.38
C ALA A 224 -10.98 -2.64 -0.04
N HIS A 225 -10.84 -3.92 -0.38
CA HIS A 225 -11.97 -4.77 -0.76
C HIS A 225 -12.92 -5.00 0.42
N PHE A 226 -12.39 -5.23 1.62
CA PHE A 226 -13.17 -5.32 2.85
C PHE A 226 -13.99 -4.05 3.09
N ALA A 227 -13.39 -2.87 2.95
CA ALA A 227 -14.06 -1.59 3.17
C ALA A 227 -15.16 -1.32 2.14
N MET A 228 -14.88 -1.56 0.86
CA MET A 228 -15.86 -1.45 -0.22
C MET A 228 -17.09 -2.34 0.04
N ASN A 229 -16.87 -3.59 0.45
CA ASN A 229 -17.97 -4.51 0.73
C ASN A 229 -18.72 -4.16 2.01
N TRP A 230 -18.07 -3.62 3.05
CA TRP A 230 -18.76 -3.13 4.24
C TRP A 230 -19.85 -2.12 3.90
N SER A 231 -19.51 -1.15 3.07
CA SER A 231 -20.43 -0.13 2.58
C SER A 231 -21.54 -0.72 1.70
N SER A 232 -21.17 -1.57 0.76
CA SER A 232 -22.10 -2.17 -0.20
C SER A 232 -23.14 -3.06 0.48
N TYR A 233 -22.73 -3.85 1.48
CA TYR A 233 -23.65 -4.69 2.26
C TYR A 233 -24.60 -3.87 3.12
N ILE A 234 -24.15 -2.77 3.74
CA ILE A 234 -25.05 -1.89 4.51
C ILE A 234 -26.15 -1.34 3.61
N VAL A 235 -25.81 -0.83 2.43
CA VAL A 235 -26.80 -0.29 1.48
C VAL A 235 -27.73 -1.40 1.00
N MET A 236 -27.20 -2.55 0.61
CA MET A 236 -28.03 -3.67 0.12
C MET A 236 -29.01 -4.19 1.18
N VAL A 237 -28.58 -4.30 2.43
CA VAL A 237 -29.33 -4.95 3.51
C VAL A 237 -30.29 -4.00 4.22
N TRP A 238 -29.86 -2.76 4.47
CA TRP A 238 -30.57 -1.86 5.39
C TRP A 238 -31.21 -0.65 4.72
N LEU A 239 -30.87 -0.30 3.48
CA LEU A 239 -31.46 0.85 2.79
C LEU A 239 -33.00 0.81 2.76
N PRO A 240 -33.66 -0.32 2.40
CA PRO A 240 -35.12 -0.39 2.40
C PRO A 240 -35.72 -0.12 3.79
N SER A 241 -35.11 -0.67 4.84
CA SER A 241 -35.56 -0.49 6.23
C SER A 241 -35.36 0.95 6.72
N TYR A 242 -34.28 1.60 6.30
CA TYR A 242 -34.00 2.99 6.63
C TYR A 242 -35.02 3.94 5.99
N LEU A 243 -35.34 3.77 4.70
CA LEU A 243 -36.33 4.63 4.02
C LEU A 243 -37.71 4.56 4.69
N ILE A 244 -38.14 3.38 5.11
CA ILE A 244 -39.42 3.21 5.81
C ILE A 244 -39.38 3.78 7.23
N LYS A 245 -38.30 3.58 7.98
CA LYS A 245 -38.25 4.01 9.39
C LYS A 245 -37.96 5.48 9.60
N THR A 246 -37.25 6.12 8.67
CA THR A 246 -36.82 7.52 8.79
C THR A 246 -37.72 8.47 8.00
N PHE A 247 -38.19 8.05 6.82
CA PHE A 247 -38.97 8.90 5.92
C PHE A 247 -40.41 8.40 5.69
N ASP A 248 -40.86 7.38 6.44
CA ASP A 248 -42.17 6.76 6.28
C ASP A 248 -42.51 6.40 4.82
N ALA A 249 -41.51 5.92 4.08
CA ALA A 249 -41.62 5.64 2.65
C ALA A 249 -42.75 4.66 2.33
N ASP A 250 -43.61 5.04 1.39
CA ASP A 250 -44.62 4.19 0.79
C ASP A 250 -43.99 3.18 -0.21
N PRO A 251 -44.74 2.17 -0.70
CA PRO A 251 -44.22 1.20 -1.66
C PRO A 251 -43.62 1.84 -2.92
N THR A 252 -44.17 2.98 -3.38
CA THR A 252 -43.68 3.71 -4.55
C THR A 252 -42.30 4.32 -4.28
N ASN A 253 -42.14 4.98 -3.14
CA ASN A 253 -40.85 5.54 -2.73
C ASN A 253 -39.83 4.44 -2.39
N LEU A 254 -40.26 3.26 -1.94
CA LEU A 254 -39.38 2.12 -1.71
C LEU A 254 -38.77 1.58 -3.02
N SER A 255 -39.48 1.70 -4.14
CA SER A 255 -38.99 1.33 -5.47
C SER A 255 -37.79 2.18 -5.90
N PHE A 256 -37.55 3.33 -5.27
CA PHE A 256 -36.34 4.13 -5.50
C PHE A 256 -35.05 3.46 -5.00
N THR A 257 -35.14 2.39 -4.22
CA THR A 257 -33.99 1.53 -3.90
C THR A 257 -33.36 0.86 -5.12
N ALA A 258 -34.01 0.94 -6.30
CA ALA A 258 -33.43 0.52 -7.58
C ALA A 258 -32.33 1.46 -8.09
N PHE A 259 -32.40 2.77 -7.81
CA PHE A 259 -31.49 3.78 -8.36
C PHE A 259 -30.00 3.54 -8.02
N PRO A 260 -29.62 3.18 -6.79
CA PRO A 260 -28.22 2.91 -6.46
C PRO A 260 -27.61 1.78 -7.27
N TYR A 261 -28.38 0.72 -7.57
CA TYR A 261 -27.91 -0.39 -8.40
C TYR A 261 -27.72 0.00 -9.86
N VAL A 262 -28.64 0.81 -10.41
CA VAL A 262 -28.53 1.37 -11.76
C VAL A 262 -27.30 2.26 -11.87
N MET A 263 -27.11 3.17 -10.90
CA MET A 263 -25.94 4.07 -10.88
C MET A 263 -24.63 3.30 -10.74
N ASN A 264 -24.56 2.28 -9.88
CA ASN A 264 -23.38 1.41 -9.77
C ASN A 264 -23.01 0.75 -11.11
N CYS A 265 -24.01 0.27 -11.86
CA CYS A 265 -23.78 -0.35 -13.17
C CYS A 265 -23.26 0.66 -14.21
N LEU A 266 -23.93 1.81 -14.35
CA LEU A 266 -23.55 2.86 -15.30
C LEU A 266 -22.16 3.45 -14.97
N SER A 267 -21.92 3.75 -13.70
CA SER A 267 -20.63 4.29 -13.24
C SER A 267 -19.50 3.28 -13.37
N GLY A 268 -19.75 1.96 -13.23
CA GLY A 268 -18.73 0.94 -13.44
C GLY A 268 -18.21 0.91 -14.88
N VAL A 269 -19.11 1.01 -15.86
CA VAL A 269 -18.72 1.09 -17.29
C VAL A 269 -17.96 2.40 -17.56
N ALA A 270 -18.46 3.52 -17.05
CA ALA A 270 -17.79 4.82 -17.20
C ALA A 270 -16.40 4.84 -16.55
N ALA A 271 -16.25 4.26 -15.35
CA ALA A 271 -14.99 4.19 -14.64
C ALA A 271 -13.94 3.35 -15.38
N GLY A 272 -14.36 2.25 -16.03
CA GLY A 272 -13.49 1.45 -16.89
C GLY A 272 -12.94 2.26 -18.06
N HIS A 273 -13.81 2.91 -18.83
CA HIS A 273 -13.39 3.77 -19.95
C HIS A 273 -12.53 4.96 -19.50
N PHE A 274 -12.87 5.57 -18.35
CA PHE A 274 -12.09 6.66 -17.79
C PHE A 274 -10.68 6.19 -17.36
N ALA A 275 -10.56 5.00 -16.76
CA ALA A 275 -9.27 4.40 -16.41
C ALA A 275 -8.42 4.14 -17.66
N ASP A 276 -9.01 3.55 -18.70
CA ASP A 276 -8.32 3.26 -19.95
C ASP A 276 -7.85 4.55 -20.65
N SER A 277 -8.67 5.61 -20.64
CA SER A 277 -8.30 6.91 -21.19
C SER A 277 -7.12 7.55 -20.46
N LEU A 278 -7.05 7.44 -19.13
CA LEU A 278 -5.91 7.93 -18.35
C LEU A 278 -4.62 7.17 -18.70
N ILE A 279 -4.71 5.85 -18.82
CA ILE A 279 -3.58 5.00 -19.22
C ILE A 279 -3.10 5.39 -20.64
N GLN A 280 -4.02 5.62 -21.58
CA GLN A 280 -3.70 6.09 -22.93
C GLN A 280 -3.03 7.47 -22.94
N ASN A 281 -3.39 8.34 -22.00
CA ASN A 281 -2.80 9.65 -21.78
C ASN A 281 -1.47 9.61 -20.98
N ARG A 282 -0.76 8.48 -21.02
CA ARG A 282 0.55 8.25 -20.37
C ARG A 282 0.57 8.29 -18.84
N TRP A 283 -0.57 8.14 -18.17
CA TRP A 283 -0.55 7.87 -16.73
C TRP A 283 -0.09 6.44 -16.48
N SER A 284 0.70 6.21 -15.43
CA SER A 284 1.06 4.84 -15.07
C SER A 284 -0.17 4.08 -14.57
N VAL A 285 -0.19 2.76 -14.84
CA VAL A 285 -1.30 1.88 -14.45
C VAL A 285 -1.56 1.99 -12.94
N LEU A 286 -0.50 2.05 -12.14
CA LEU A 286 -0.58 2.13 -10.69
C LEU A 286 -1.20 3.44 -10.20
N SER A 287 -0.84 4.58 -10.80
CA SER A 287 -1.46 5.89 -10.52
C SER A 287 -2.97 5.86 -10.83
N VAL A 288 -3.37 5.22 -11.93
CA VAL A 288 -4.80 5.04 -12.28
C VAL A 288 -5.51 4.12 -11.28
N ARG A 289 -4.92 2.97 -10.92
CA ARG A 289 -5.50 2.05 -9.92
C ARG A 289 -5.74 2.75 -8.58
N ARG A 290 -4.85 3.64 -8.17
CA ARG A 290 -4.98 4.42 -6.94
C ARG A 290 -6.04 5.48 -7.01
N LEU A 291 -6.05 6.29 -8.08
CA LEU A 291 -7.08 7.30 -8.26
C LEU A 291 -8.47 6.66 -8.22
N MET A 292 -8.66 5.56 -8.95
CA MET A 292 -9.92 4.82 -9.00
C MET A 292 -10.32 4.23 -7.64
N THR A 293 -9.35 3.69 -6.88
CA THR A 293 -9.60 3.17 -5.52
C THR A 293 -9.88 4.30 -4.52
N ALA A 294 -9.18 5.43 -4.62
CA ALA A 294 -9.40 6.59 -3.77
C ALA A 294 -10.80 7.18 -4.00
N ILE A 295 -11.19 7.38 -5.26
CA ILE A 295 -12.57 7.78 -5.62
C ILE A 295 -13.57 6.73 -5.11
N GLY A 296 -13.26 5.45 -5.29
CA GLY A 296 -14.08 4.31 -4.89
C GLY A 296 -14.23 4.10 -3.39
N LEU A 297 -13.40 4.70 -2.54
CA LEU A 297 -13.51 4.57 -1.08
C LEU A 297 -13.84 5.91 -0.41
N LEU A 298 -13.12 6.99 -0.73
CA LEU A 298 -13.40 8.32 -0.19
C LEU A 298 -14.76 8.85 -0.64
N GLY A 299 -15.11 8.62 -1.92
CA GLY A 299 -16.39 9.03 -2.48
C GLY A 299 -17.58 8.44 -1.72
N PRO A 300 -17.71 7.11 -1.65
CA PRO A 300 -18.81 6.48 -0.90
C PRO A 300 -18.85 6.87 0.58
N GLY A 301 -17.69 7.01 1.24
CA GLY A 301 -17.60 7.48 2.62
C GLY A 301 -18.19 8.89 2.80
N LEU A 302 -17.78 9.85 1.97
CA LEU A 302 -18.30 11.22 2.04
C LEU A 302 -19.81 11.28 1.77
N PHE A 303 -20.29 10.62 0.72
CA PHE A 303 -21.71 10.64 0.36
C PHE A 303 -22.60 9.87 1.36
N MET A 304 -22.07 8.90 2.11
CA MET A 304 -22.80 8.27 3.21
C MET A 304 -22.94 9.22 4.43
N LEU A 305 -21.97 10.08 4.69
CA LEU A 305 -22.12 11.14 5.70
C LEU A 305 -23.11 12.22 5.27
N LEU A 306 -23.12 12.58 3.98
CA LEU A 306 -24.12 13.50 3.44
C LEU A 306 -25.52 12.88 3.47
N PHE A 307 -25.65 11.61 3.12
CA PHE A 307 -26.91 10.84 3.14
C PHE A 307 -27.61 10.91 4.50
N ILE A 308 -26.87 10.77 5.61
CA ILE A 308 -27.46 10.78 6.95
C ILE A 308 -27.82 12.19 7.45
N SER A 309 -27.24 13.25 6.84
CA SER A 309 -27.49 14.65 7.22
C SER A 309 -28.75 15.26 6.60
N VAL A 310 -29.47 14.48 5.78
CA VAL A 310 -30.54 14.98 4.92
C VAL A 310 -31.89 14.48 5.40
N ASP A 311 -32.85 15.41 5.49
CA ASP A 311 -34.23 15.13 5.89
C ASP A 311 -35.19 14.93 4.70
N ASN A 312 -34.70 14.99 3.46
CA ASN A 312 -35.49 14.79 2.24
C ASN A 312 -35.22 13.42 1.58
N LEU A 313 -36.27 12.62 1.41
CA LEU A 313 -36.21 11.27 0.82
C LEU A 313 -35.52 11.25 -0.56
N LEU A 314 -35.91 12.14 -1.49
CA LEU A 314 -35.36 12.13 -2.85
C LEU A 314 -33.87 12.46 -2.83
N LEU A 315 -33.48 13.43 -2.02
CA LEU A 315 -32.08 13.87 -1.91
C LEU A 315 -31.21 12.80 -1.21
N ALA A 316 -31.77 12.07 -0.23
CA ALA A 316 -31.14 10.90 0.36
C ALA A 316 -30.93 9.78 -0.69
N VAL A 317 -31.92 9.48 -1.52
CA VAL A 317 -31.78 8.51 -2.63
C VAL A 317 -30.70 8.95 -3.61
N VAL A 318 -30.62 10.23 -3.96
CA VAL A 318 -29.59 10.76 -4.86
C VAL A 318 -28.19 10.56 -4.26
N PHE A 319 -27.98 10.95 -3.00
CA PHE A 319 -26.67 10.79 -2.35
C PHE A 319 -26.24 9.35 -2.20
N ILE A 320 -27.13 8.44 -1.80
CA ILE A 320 -26.77 7.03 -1.70
C ILE A 320 -26.54 6.38 -3.09
N SER A 321 -27.21 6.89 -4.12
CA SER A 321 -26.99 6.46 -5.51
C SER A 321 -25.63 6.93 -6.04
N ILE A 322 -25.24 8.17 -5.74
CA ILE A 322 -23.89 8.67 -6.06
C ILE A 322 -22.84 7.89 -5.28
N SER A 323 -23.08 7.58 -4.01
CA SER A 323 -22.20 6.74 -3.19
C SER A 323 -21.96 5.37 -3.86
N MET A 324 -23.01 4.65 -4.25
CA MET A 324 -22.84 3.38 -4.96
C MET A 324 -22.21 3.54 -6.34
N GLY A 325 -22.52 4.62 -7.06
CA GLY A 325 -21.90 4.94 -8.35
C GLY A 325 -20.38 5.13 -8.24
N LEU A 326 -19.92 5.92 -7.26
CA LEU A 326 -18.48 6.11 -7.02
C LEU A 326 -17.81 4.82 -6.55
N SER A 327 -18.49 4.00 -5.75
CA SER A 327 -17.98 2.68 -5.34
C SER A 327 -17.64 1.78 -6.53
N ALA A 328 -18.34 1.92 -7.67
CA ALA A 328 -18.07 1.17 -8.88
C ALA A 328 -16.65 1.40 -9.43
N CYS A 329 -16.02 2.56 -9.15
CA CYS A 329 -14.64 2.85 -9.55
C CYS A 329 -13.63 1.85 -8.99
N ASN A 330 -13.93 1.20 -7.86
CA ASN A 330 -13.07 0.17 -7.29
C ASN A 330 -12.81 -1.01 -8.24
N SER A 331 -13.72 -1.28 -9.17
CA SER A 331 -13.56 -2.33 -10.20
C SER A 331 -12.32 -2.09 -11.08
N ALA A 332 -12.12 -0.84 -11.50
CA ALA A 332 -10.93 -0.38 -12.24
C ALA A 332 -9.76 0.03 -11.31
N GLY A 333 -9.95 -0.05 -10.00
CA GLY A 333 -8.96 0.23 -8.96
C GLY A 333 -8.36 -1.04 -8.37
N HIS A 334 -8.59 -1.27 -7.08
CA HIS A 334 -7.99 -2.36 -6.33
C HIS A 334 -8.39 -3.76 -6.81
N LEU A 335 -9.59 -3.93 -7.38
CA LEU A 335 -10.06 -5.23 -7.90
C LEU A 335 -9.22 -5.71 -9.09
N SER A 336 -8.88 -4.81 -10.01
CA SER A 336 -7.96 -5.13 -11.12
C SER A 336 -6.50 -5.30 -10.68
N ASN A 337 -6.09 -4.69 -9.56
CA ASN A 337 -4.69 -4.67 -9.11
C ASN A 337 -4.16 -6.06 -8.68
N HIS A 338 -5.03 -7.04 -8.43
CA HIS A 338 -4.63 -8.44 -8.20
C HIS A 338 -3.81 -9.02 -9.35
N ALA A 339 -4.16 -8.68 -10.60
CA ALA A 339 -3.44 -9.13 -11.79
C ALA A 339 -2.08 -8.44 -11.94
N ASP A 340 -1.97 -7.20 -11.47
CA ASP A 340 -0.76 -6.40 -11.59
C ASP A 340 0.28 -6.80 -10.52
N ILE A 341 -0.14 -7.11 -9.29
CA ILE A 341 0.75 -7.49 -8.17
C ILE A 341 1.16 -8.97 -8.22
N ALA A 342 0.25 -9.86 -8.61
CA ALA A 342 0.52 -11.30 -8.63
C ALA A 342 0.05 -11.94 -9.95
N PRO A 343 0.70 -11.67 -11.10
CA PRO A 343 0.20 -12.08 -12.43
C PRO A 343 -0.06 -13.59 -12.55
N ASN A 344 0.82 -14.41 -11.99
CA ASN A 344 0.70 -15.87 -12.05
C ASN A 344 -0.31 -16.43 -11.04
N HIS A 345 -0.70 -15.66 -10.01
CA HIS A 345 -1.48 -16.13 -8.86
C HIS A 345 -2.69 -15.21 -8.57
N ALA A 346 -3.07 -14.36 -9.52
CA ALA A 346 -4.10 -13.32 -9.36
C ALA A 346 -5.43 -13.91 -8.86
N GLY A 347 -5.84 -15.05 -9.43
CA GLY A 347 -7.06 -15.75 -9.02
C GLY A 347 -7.05 -16.23 -7.56
N ILE A 348 -5.89 -16.67 -7.04
CA ILE A 348 -5.74 -17.08 -5.64
C ILE A 348 -5.83 -15.86 -4.72
N THR A 349 -5.10 -14.78 -5.06
CA THR A 349 -5.14 -13.54 -4.26
C THR A 349 -6.53 -12.89 -4.24
N PHE A 350 -7.25 -12.94 -5.36
CA PHE A 350 -8.64 -12.50 -5.44
C PHE A 350 -9.55 -13.37 -4.58
N ALA A 351 -9.38 -14.69 -4.58
CA ALA A 351 -10.17 -15.59 -3.75
C ALA A 351 -9.97 -15.33 -2.24
N ILE A 352 -8.73 -15.09 -1.81
CA ILE A 352 -8.41 -14.68 -0.42
C ILE A 352 -9.09 -13.35 -0.10
N SER A 353 -8.93 -12.36 -0.98
CA SER A 353 -9.55 -11.05 -0.83
C SER A 353 -11.07 -11.14 -0.72
N ASN A 354 -11.73 -11.91 -1.60
CA ASN A 354 -13.17 -12.10 -1.61
C ASN A 354 -13.67 -12.82 -0.35
N THR A 355 -12.90 -13.78 0.17
CA THR A 355 -13.19 -14.45 1.45
C THR A 355 -13.22 -13.44 2.60
N LEU A 356 -12.18 -12.61 2.71
CA LEU A 356 -12.11 -11.55 3.72
C LEU A 356 -13.22 -10.52 3.52
N ALA A 357 -13.50 -10.14 2.27
CA ALA A 357 -14.49 -9.15 1.92
C ALA A 357 -15.94 -9.66 2.01
N THR A 358 -16.16 -10.95 2.28
CA THR A 358 -17.48 -11.51 2.62
C THR A 358 -17.78 -11.42 4.13
N ILE A 359 -16.75 -11.26 4.98
CA ILE A 359 -16.92 -11.07 6.43
C ILE A 359 -17.83 -9.88 6.77
N PRO A 360 -17.72 -8.70 6.11
CA PRO A 360 -18.68 -7.63 6.30
C PRO A 360 -20.13 -8.06 6.06
N GLY A 361 -20.41 -8.95 5.12
CA GLY A 361 -21.77 -9.47 4.90
C GLY A 361 -22.32 -10.26 6.10
N ILE A 362 -21.44 -10.91 6.87
CA ILE A 362 -21.82 -11.67 8.09
C ILE A 362 -21.99 -10.72 9.28
N LEU A 363 -21.20 -9.64 9.36
CA LEU A 363 -21.19 -8.74 10.52
C LEU A 363 -22.14 -7.54 10.38
N ALA A 364 -22.33 -7.01 9.16
CA ALA A 364 -23.04 -5.77 8.92
C ALA A 364 -24.49 -5.79 9.39
N GLY A 365 -25.19 -6.94 9.36
CA GLY A 365 -26.55 -7.04 9.89
C GLY A 365 -26.59 -6.88 11.42
N PRO A 366 -26.03 -7.82 12.21
CA PRO A 366 -26.03 -7.75 13.67
C PRO A 366 -25.44 -6.44 14.20
N VAL A 367 -24.30 -5.99 13.66
CA VAL A 367 -23.64 -4.76 14.12
C VAL A 367 -24.55 -3.54 13.88
N THR A 368 -25.16 -3.42 12.70
CA THR A 368 -26.10 -2.34 12.40
C THR A 368 -27.30 -2.38 13.34
N ALA A 369 -27.88 -3.57 13.56
CA ALA A 369 -29.03 -3.72 14.44
C ALA A 369 -28.70 -3.31 15.89
N GLU A 370 -27.56 -3.73 16.43
CA GLU A 370 -27.11 -3.35 17.77
C GLU A 370 -26.82 -1.86 17.88
N LEU A 371 -26.13 -1.27 16.89
CA LEU A 371 -25.83 0.17 16.89
C LEU A 371 -27.10 1.02 16.88
N VAL A 372 -28.10 0.65 16.08
CA VAL A 372 -29.37 1.37 16.01
C VAL A 372 -30.16 1.22 17.32
N VAL A 373 -30.18 0.02 17.92
CA VAL A 373 -30.86 -0.22 19.21
C VAL A 373 -30.17 0.56 20.34
N ALA A 374 -28.84 0.50 20.41
CA ALA A 374 -28.04 1.23 21.41
C ALA A 374 -28.20 2.75 21.29
N SER A 375 -28.48 3.24 20.08
CA SER A 375 -28.63 4.68 19.78
C SER A 375 -30.09 5.15 19.82
N HIS A 376 -30.97 4.41 20.51
CA HIS A 376 -32.40 4.73 20.64
C HIS A 376 -33.13 4.89 19.29
N GLY A 377 -32.76 4.11 18.28
CA GLY A 377 -33.37 4.15 16.95
C GLY A 377 -32.68 5.09 15.95
N ARG A 378 -31.60 5.77 16.35
CA ARG A 378 -30.81 6.63 15.46
C ARG A 378 -29.87 5.80 14.59
N TRP A 379 -29.86 6.08 13.28
CA TRP A 379 -29.02 5.40 12.29
C TRP A 379 -27.63 6.00 12.12
N PHE A 380 -27.37 7.16 12.73
CA PHE A 380 -26.15 7.93 12.55
C PHE A 380 -24.83 7.15 12.80
N PRO A 381 -24.70 6.35 13.88
CA PRO A 381 -23.47 5.61 14.14
C PRO A 381 -23.13 4.55 13.08
N VAL A 382 -24.14 4.01 12.38
CA VAL A 382 -23.97 2.99 11.34
C VAL A 382 -23.24 3.57 10.14
N PHE A 383 -23.68 4.73 9.66
CA PHE A 383 -23.11 5.37 8.49
C PHE A 383 -21.78 6.07 8.79
N ILE A 384 -21.56 6.55 10.02
CA ILE A 384 -20.23 6.99 10.44
C ILE A 384 -19.24 5.83 10.43
N LEU A 385 -19.62 4.68 11.00
CA LEU A 385 -18.74 3.51 11.01
C LEU A 385 -18.39 3.09 9.58
N ALA A 386 -19.39 3.01 8.69
CA ALA A 386 -19.16 2.70 7.28
C ALA A 386 -18.21 3.69 6.61
N SER A 387 -18.39 4.99 6.86
CA SER A 387 -17.55 6.04 6.30
C SER A 387 -16.12 6.00 6.86
N GLY A 388 -15.96 5.76 8.16
CA GLY A 388 -14.66 5.58 8.81
C GLY A 388 -13.89 4.38 8.26
N VAL A 389 -14.56 3.24 8.06
CA VAL A 389 -13.96 2.05 7.46
C VAL A 389 -13.48 2.34 6.03
N ASN A 390 -14.25 3.07 5.22
CA ASN A 390 -13.84 3.48 3.88
C ASN A 390 -12.65 4.45 3.89
N PHE A 391 -12.65 5.45 4.77
CA PHE A 391 -11.56 6.42 4.86
C PHE A 391 -10.25 5.76 5.30
N VAL A 392 -10.30 4.88 6.31
CA VAL A 392 -9.14 4.10 6.74
C VAL A 392 -8.63 3.21 5.60
N GLY A 393 -9.54 2.54 4.88
CA GLY A 393 -9.17 1.74 3.70
C GLY A 393 -8.49 2.55 2.60
N ALA A 394 -8.95 3.78 2.35
CA ALA A 394 -8.37 4.67 1.35
C ALA A 394 -6.96 5.16 1.74
N ILE A 395 -6.76 5.52 3.02
CA ILE A 395 -5.46 6.01 3.53
C ILE A 395 -4.42 4.89 3.48
N ILE A 396 -4.78 3.67 3.89
CA ILE A 396 -3.87 2.51 3.88
C ILE A 396 -3.43 2.15 2.45
N TYR A 397 -4.23 2.50 1.44
CA TYR A 397 -3.95 2.24 0.04
C TYR A 397 -3.03 3.31 -0.61
N GLN A 398 -2.72 4.41 0.09
CA GLN A 398 -1.82 5.46 -0.41
C GLN A 398 -0.35 5.19 -0.06
N ASN A 399 0.54 5.86 -0.80
CA ASN A 399 1.93 5.48 -0.99
C ASN A 399 2.94 6.28 -0.22
N MET A 400 4.04 5.66 0.18
CA MET A 400 5.00 6.23 1.14
C MET A 400 6.41 6.36 0.55
N LEU A 401 7.01 7.55 0.71
CA LEU A 401 8.43 7.78 0.47
C LEU A 401 9.24 7.47 1.73
N TYR A 402 10.14 6.50 1.67
CA TYR A 402 10.96 6.10 2.82
C TYR A 402 12.37 6.67 2.69
N PHE A 403 12.85 7.36 3.73
CA PHE A 403 14.25 7.72 3.90
C PHE A 403 14.90 6.73 4.87
N ILE A 404 15.96 6.04 4.46
CA ILE A 404 16.52 4.94 5.24
C ILE A 404 18.02 5.12 5.41
N GLY A 405 18.46 5.24 6.65
CA GLY A 405 19.88 5.26 7.00
C GLY A 405 20.52 3.89 6.92
N LEU A 406 21.62 3.77 6.19
CA LEU A 406 22.37 2.54 6.01
C LEU A 406 23.30 2.23 7.20
N GLY A 407 23.72 3.25 7.95
CA GLY A 407 24.75 3.12 8.99
C GLY A 407 26.13 3.49 8.46
N LEU A 408 27.20 2.97 9.08
CA LEU A 408 28.55 3.51 8.93
C LEU A 408 29.43 2.70 7.98
N ALA A 409 29.33 1.38 8.00
CA ALA A 409 30.27 0.47 7.36
C ALA A 409 29.65 -0.32 6.21
N ASP A 410 28.93 -1.39 6.52
CA ASP A 410 28.49 -2.40 5.56
C ASP A 410 27.00 -2.76 5.69
N VAL A 411 26.60 -3.87 5.07
CA VAL A 411 25.21 -4.33 5.04
C VAL A 411 24.68 -4.75 6.42
N ASP A 412 25.55 -5.09 7.36
CA ASP A 412 25.16 -5.58 8.68
C ASP A 412 24.74 -4.43 9.62
N ASP A 413 25.16 -3.20 9.31
CA ASP A 413 24.72 -1.98 10.00
C ASP A 413 23.27 -1.60 9.66
N LEU A 414 22.69 -2.21 8.63
CA LEU A 414 21.33 -1.92 8.21
C LEU A 414 20.34 -2.35 9.28
N THR A 415 19.55 -1.40 9.79
CA THR A 415 18.52 -1.74 10.77
C THR A 415 17.55 -2.79 10.20
N VAL A 416 17.12 -3.74 11.04
CA VAL A 416 16.13 -4.77 10.66
C VAL A 416 14.85 -4.14 10.09
N LYS A 417 14.48 -2.95 10.60
CA LYS A 417 13.35 -2.16 10.10
C LYS A 417 13.60 -1.63 8.69
N GLY A 418 14.77 -1.06 8.42
CA GLY A 418 15.19 -0.60 7.10
C GLY A 418 15.17 -1.73 6.09
N LEU A 419 15.82 -2.86 6.40
CA LEU A 419 15.88 -4.05 5.54
C LEU A 419 14.50 -4.54 5.08
N ARG A 420 13.53 -4.61 5.99
CA ARG A 420 12.15 -5.05 5.65
C ARG A 420 11.45 -4.08 4.71
N ILE A 421 11.66 -2.78 4.88
CA ILE A 421 11.00 -1.75 4.05
C ILE A 421 11.61 -1.75 2.66
N ILE A 422 12.94 -1.81 2.55
CA ILE A 422 13.67 -1.82 1.28
C ILE A 422 13.19 -2.95 0.38
N LYS A 423 13.04 -4.17 0.93
CA LYS A 423 12.56 -5.34 0.17
C LYS A 423 11.11 -5.22 -0.34
N ASN A 424 10.33 -4.28 0.18
CA ASN A 424 8.95 -4.04 -0.24
C ASN A 424 8.82 -2.83 -1.18
N CYS A 425 9.87 -2.02 -1.34
CA CYS A 425 9.83 -0.86 -2.22
C CYS A 425 10.05 -1.30 -3.67
N LYS A 426 9.35 -0.66 -4.60
CA LYS A 426 9.47 -0.97 -6.04
C LYS A 426 10.73 -0.36 -6.62
N GLU A 427 11.11 0.83 -6.16
CA GLU A 427 12.35 1.48 -6.52
C GLU A 427 13.12 1.86 -5.26
N VAL A 428 14.44 1.68 -5.36
CA VAL A 428 15.37 1.94 -4.28
C VAL A 428 16.49 2.79 -4.85
N TYR A 429 16.54 4.04 -4.41
CA TYR A 429 17.59 4.98 -4.76
C TYR A 429 18.68 4.93 -3.71
N LEU A 430 19.93 4.91 -4.13
CA LEU A 430 21.08 5.01 -3.24
C LEU A 430 21.81 6.32 -3.49
N GLU A 431 21.93 7.13 -2.45
CA GLU A 431 22.77 8.31 -2.50
C GLU A 431 24.25 7.93 -2.65
N THR A 432 24.94 8.55 -3.61
CA THR A 432 26.34 8.17 -3.98
C THR A 432 27.36 9.31 -3.87
N TYR A 433 27.00 10.49 -3.37
CA TYR A 433 27.88 11.68 -3.40
C TYR A 433 28.22 12.30 -2.04
N THR A 434 27.48 11.98 -0.98
CA THR A 434 27.69 12.53 0.39
C THR A 434 28.65 11.70 1.22
N THR A 435 28.73 10.40 0.96
CA THR A 435 29.64 9.47 1.65
C THR A 435 29.94 8.26 0.78
N ILE A 436 31.04 7.57 1.10
CA ILE A 436 31.38 6.27 0.52
C ILE A 436 31.09 5.20 1.56
N LEU A 437 30.37 4.17 1.14
CA LEU A 437 30.20 2.94 1.92
C LEU A 437 31.42 2.05 1.77
N GLN A 438 31.71 1.20 2.75
CA GLN A 438 32.82 0.24 2.69
C GLN A 438 32.65 -0.75 1.53
N ILE A 439 31.39 -1.03 1.19
CA ILE A 439 30.98 -1.95 0.15
C ILE A 439 30.62 -1.22 -1.14
N ASP A 440 30.79 -1.90 -2.26
CA ASP A 440 30.29 -1.41 -3.54
C ASP A 440 28.78 -1.62 -3.65
N GLN A 441 28.16 -0.88 -4.57
CA GLN A 441 26.72 -0.99 -4.82
C GLN A 441 26.30 -2.43 -5.16
N LYS A 442 27.14 -3.20 -5.87
CA LYS A 442 26.80 -4.58 -6.26
C LYS A 442 26.67 -5.50 -5.05
N THR A 443 27.56 -5.39 -4.07
CA THR A 443 27.46 -6.20 -2.84
C THR A 443 26.15 -5.89 -2.09
N LEU A 444 25.74 -4.61 -2.06
CA LEU A 444 24.46 -4.21 -1.46
C LEU A 444 23.26 -4.76 -2.24
N GLU A 445 23.31 -4.73 -3.58
CA GLU A 445 22.28 -5.33 -4.45
C GLU A 445 22.17 -6.85 -4.26
N GLU A 446 23.31 -7.55 -4.17
CA GLU A 446 23.38 -9.00 -3.93
C GLU A 446 22.78 -9.38 -2.57
N PHE A 447 23.09 -8.62 -1.52
CA PHE A 447 22.57 -8.85 -0.18
C PHE A 447 21.05 -8.58 -0.09
N LEU A 448 20.58 -7.49 -0.70
CA LEU A 448 19.17 -7.11 -0.66
C LEU A 448 18.32 -7.94 -1.63
N GLY A 449 18.92 -8.47 -2.70
CA GLY A 449 18.26 -9.20 -3.78
C GLY A 449 17.43 -8.30 -4.70
N ILE A 450 17.80 -7.02 -4.81
CA ILE A 450 17.08 -6.00 -5.60
C ILE A 450 18.07 -5.12 -6.37
N GLN A 451 17.58 -4.49 -7.44
CA GLN A 451 18.34 -3.50 -8.18
C GLN A 451 18.28 -2.14 -7.49
N ILE A 452 19.41 -1.46 -7.38
CA ILE A 452 19.52 -0.15 -6.75
C ILE A 452 19.82 0.90 -7.83
N ILE A 453 19.17 2.06 -7.75
CA ILE A 453 19.36 3.16 -8.67
C ILE A 453 20.32 4.17 -8.02
N PRO A 454 21.51 4.41 -8.58
CA PRO A 454 22.42 5.41 -8.02
C PRO A 454 21.85 6.82 -8.21
N ALA A 455 21.68 7.52 -7.10
CA ALA A 455 21.29 8.93 -7.05
C ALA A 455 22.54 9.76 -6.79
N ASP A 456 22.98 10.51 -7.80
CA ASP A 456 24.05 11.49 -7.67
C ASP A 456 23.50 12.89 -7.37
N ARG A 457 24.40 13.84 -7.12
CA ARG A 457 24.05 15.20 -6.71
C ARG A 457 23.12 15.89 -7.71
N GLU A 458 23.33 15.68 -9.01
CA GLU A 458 22.50 16.25 -10.08
C GLU A 458 21.07 15.68 -10.00
N LEU A 459 20.91 14.38 -9.72
CA LEU A 459 19.60 13.76 -9.54
C LEU A 459 18.87 14.28 -8.29
N VAL A 460 19.58 14.41 -7.16
CA VAL A 460 18.95 14.75 -5.87
C VAL A 460 18.66 16.25 -5.74
N GLU A 461 19.53 17.13 -6.23
CA GLU A 461 19.34 18.58 -6.09
C GLU A 461 18.54 19.19 -7.24
N LEU A 462 18.83 18.78 -8.48
CA LEU A 462 18.29 19.40 -9.70
C LEU A 462 17.17 18.59 -10.37
N SER A 463 17.16 17.26 -10.24
CA SER A 463 16.18 16.38 -10.89
C SER A 463 15.35 15.55 -9.88
N ALA A 464 15.19 16.08 -8.67
CA ALA A 464 14.45 15.47 -7.57
C ALA A 464 13.01 15.11 -7.94
N ASP A 465 12.43 15.85 -8.90
CA ASP A 465 11.10 15.61 -9.45
C ASP A 465 10.93 14.17 -9.95
N THR A 466 11.99 13.51 -10.38
CA THR A 466 11.94 12.10 -10.82
C THR A 466 11.66 11.18 -9.64
N ILE A 467 12.38 11.36 -8.53
CA ILE A 467 12.22 10.56 -7.31
C ILE A 467 10.84 10.84 -6.71
N LEU A 468 10.43 12.10 -6.66
CA LEU A 468 9.13 12.52 -6.12
C LEU A 468 7.96 12.09 -7.01
N ALA A 469 8.11 12.14 -8.33
CA ALA A 469 7.13 11.58 -9.26
C ALA A 469 6.98 10.08 -9.03
N ASN A 470 8.08 9.34 -8.94
CA ASN A 470 8.04 7.91 -8.70
C ASN A 470 7.48 7.57 -7.31
N ALA A 471 7.73 8.40 -6.30
CA ALA A 471 7.14 8.26 -4.97
C ALA A 471 5.62 8.50 -4.94
N ARG A 472 5.07 9.28 -5.89
CA ARG A 472 3.61 9.36 -6.12
C ARG A 472 3.07 8.09 -6.75
N GLU A 473 3.89 7.36 -7.50
CA GLU A 473 3.50 6.19 -8.26
C GLU A 473 3.75 4.86 -7.56
N HIS A 474 4.69 4.73 -6.63
CA HIS A 474 4.92 3.52 -5.83
C HIS A 474 5.75 3.82 -4.58
N ASP A 475 5.89 2.83 -3.71
CA ASP A 475 6.73 2.98 -2.52
C ASP A 475 8.18 3.06 -2.99
N VAL A 476 8.83 4.14 -2.60
CA VAL A 476 10.21 4.45 -2.96
C VAL A 476 11.03 4.47 -1.70
N ALA A 477 12.16 3.76 -1.69
CA ALA A 477 13.17 3.91 -0.67
C ALA A 477 14.30 4.79 -1.19
N PHE A 478 14.67 5.80 -0.41
CA PHE A 478 15.83 6.64 -0.60
C PHE A 478 16.85 6.29 0.50
N LEU A 479 17.92 5.59 0.11
CA LEU A 479 18.97 5.10 0.98
C LEU A 479 20.06 6.17 1.15
N VAL A 480 20.40 6.44 2.40
CA VAL A 480 21.40 7.44 2.78
C VAL A 480 22.50 6.75 3.59
N GLY A 481 23.76 7.02 3.27
CA GLY A 481 24.87 6.57 4.11
C GLY A 481 24.89 7.34 5.44
N GLY A 482 24.98 6.63 6.56
CA GLY A 482 24.76 7.19 7.89
C GLY A 482 23.27 7.37 8.21
N ASP A 483 22.92 8.53 8.79
CA ASP A 483 21.54 8.90 9.14
C ASP A 483 20.97 9.92 8.14
N PRO A 484 19.72 9.77 7.67
CA PRO A 484 19.12 10.66 6.68
C PRO A 484 19.11 12.15 7.06
N LEU A 485 18.99 12.49 8.35
CA LEU A 485 18.87 13.88 8.78
C LEU A 485 20.22 14.51 9.18
N SER A 486 21.34 13.85 8.87
CA SER A 486 22.67 14.43 9.11
C SER A 486 23.06 15.49 8.06
N ALA A 487 22.41 15.52 6.90
CA ALA A 487 22.69 16.47 5.81
C ALA A 487 21.43 17.26 5.42
N THR A 488 21.61 18.55 5.09
CA THR A 488 20.51 19.47 4.73
C THR A 488 19.85 19.12 3.40
N THR A 489 20.56 18.46 2.48
CA THR A 489 20.04 18.08 1.16
C THR A 489 18.84 17.12 1.26
N HIS A 490 18.83 16.22 2.24
CA HIS A 490 17.70 15.32 2.47
C HIS A 490 16.49 16.05 3.06
N THR A 491 16.74 17.06 3.90
CA THR A 491 15.67 17.91 4.43
C THR A 491 14.96 18.67 3.32
N ASP A 492 15.70 19.17 2.31
CA ASP A 492 15.09 19.81 1.13
C ASP A 492 14.18 18.84 0.36
N LEU A 493 14.64 17.60 0.10
CA LEU A 493 13.81 16.58 -0.58
C LEU A 493 12.54 16.24 0.22
N ILE A 494 12.62 16.19 1.54
CA ILE A 494 11.46 16.01 2.44
C ILE A 494 10.51 17.20 2.34
N LEU A 495 11.01 18.43 2.37
CA LEU A 495 10.16 19.63 2.26
C LEU A 495 9.42 19.67 0.92
N ARG A 496 10.09 19.36 -0.19
CA ARG A 496 9.45 19.22 -1.50
C ARG A 496 8.39 18.11 -1.51
N ALA A 497 8.65 16.98 -0.86
CA ALA A 497 7.66 15.91 -0.72
C ALA A 497 6.41 16.38 0.04
N VAL A 498 6.59 17.17 1.11
CA VAL A 498 5.49 17.76 1.90
C VAL A 498 4.68 18.74 1.07
N GLU A 499 5.32 19.65 0.34
CA GLU A 499 4.65 20.60 -0.58
C GLU A 499 3.80 19.87 -1.63
N LEU A 500 4.27 18.70 -2.07
CA LEU A 500 3.60 17.85 -3.05
C LEU A 500 2.57 16.87 -2.45
N ASN A 501 2.31 16.95 -1.14
CA ASN A 501 1.44 16.04 -0.36
C ASN A 501 1.81 14.56 -0.50
N ILE A 502 3.10 14.25 -0.65
CA ILE A 502 3.62 12.89 -0.66
C ILE A 502 3.94 12.51 0.79
N PRO A 503 3.29 11.48 1.38
CA PRO A 503 3.59 11.09 2.73
C PRO A 503 4.97 10.41 2.76
N TYR A 504 5.76 10.73 3.78
CA TYR A 504 7.11 10.24 3.92
C TYR A 504 7.36 9.64 5.31
N LYS A 505 8.40 8.80 5.42
CA LYS A 505 8.81 8.19 6.68
C LYS A 505 10.32 8.06 6.77
N ILE A 506 10.89 8.45 7.90
CA ILE A 506 12.33 8.39 8.16
C ILE A 506 12.65 7.18 9.04
N ILE A 507 13.68 6.44 8.66
CA ILE A 507 14.28 5.34 9.40
C ILE A 507 15.72 5.74 9.75
N HIS A 508 15.90 6.08 11.03
CA HIS A 508 17.19 6.53 11.57
C HIS A 508 18.22 5.41 11.68
N ASN A 509 19.51 5.78 11.65
CA ASN A 509 20.64 4.87 11.88
C ASN A 509 21.84 5.62 12.50
N ALA A 510 22.96 4.92 12.74
CA ALA A 510 24.21 5.53 13.19
C ALA A 510 24.81 6.46 12.11
N SER A 511 25.45 7.55 12.52
CA SER A 511 26.13 8.49 11.63
C SER A 511 27.38 9.06 12.27
N ILE A 512 28.22 9.76 11.51
CA ILE A 512 29.44 10.38 12.05
C ILE A 512 29.15 11.29 13.26
N MET A 513 27.95 11.91 13.30
CA MET A 513 27.54 12.81 14.36
C MET A 513 27.44 12.12 15.73
N ASN A 514 27.10 10.83 15.77
CA ASN A 514 27.06 10.06 17.01
C ASN A 514 28.30 9.16 17.17
N ALA A 515 28.86 8.66 16.06
CA ALA A 515 29.97 7.72 16.08
C ALA A 515 31.31 8.37 16.43
N ILE A 516 31.45 9.70 16.25
CA ILE A 516 32.70 10.40 16.60
C ILE A 516 33.08 10.27 18.07
N GLY A 517 32.12 9.96 18.96
CA GLY A 517 32.41 9.66 20.37
C GLY A 517 33.41 8.52 20.57
N SER A 518 33.59 7.63 19.58
CA SER A 518 34.62 6.59 19.58
C SER A 518 36.05 7.14 19.65
N CYS A 519 36.27 8.42 19.35
CA CYS A 519 37.58 9.06 19.52
C CYS A 519 37.93 9.37 20.99
N GLY A 520 37.01 9.11 21.93
CA GLY A 520 37.20 9.32 23.37
C GLY A 520 36.67 10.64 23.91
N LEU A 521 36.21 11.53 23.02
CA LEU A 521 35.62 12.82 23.39
C LEU A 521 34.11 12.67 23.64
N GLN A 522 33.61 13.40 24.63
CA GLN A 522 32.22 13.35 25.04
C GLN A 522 31.34 14.12 24.05
N LEU A 523 30.33 13.44 23.48
CA LEU A 523 29.45 14.02 22.46
C LEU A 523 28.73 15.30 22.90
N TYR A 524 28.42 15.44 24.19
CA TYR A 524 27.77 16.63 24.75
C TYR A 524 28.69 17.84 24.92
N HIS A 525 29.99 17.69 24.67
CA HIS A 525 30.97 18.78 24.63
C HIS A 525 31.34 19.21 23.19
N PHE A 526 30.66 18.68 22.17
CA PHE A 526 30.82 19.16 20.79
C PHE A 526 29.97 20.41 20.54
N GLY A 527 30.57 21.39 19.86
CA GLY A 527 29.91 22.61 19.39
C GLY A 527 29.40 22.49 17.96
N GLU A 528 29.31 23.63 17.27
CA GLU A 528 28.87 23.64 15.88
C GLU A 528 29.83 22.84 14.98
N THR A 529 29.31 21.86 14.26
CA THR A 529 30.11 21.06 13.30
C THR A 529 30.40 21.89 12.06
N VAL A 530 31.63 21.78 11.55
CA VAL A 530 32.09 22.55 10.38
C VAL A 530 32.42 21.62 9.21
N SER A 531 32.35 22.15 7.99
CA SER A 531 32.80 21.45 6.79
C SER A 531 34.00 22.20 6.20
N ILE A 532 35.10 21.48 5.97
CA ILE A 532 36.33 22.04 5.39
C ILE A 532 36.36 21.64 3.93
N VAL A 533 36.39 22.63 3.04
CA VAL A 533 36.35 22.48 1.58
C VAL A 533 37.75 22.50 0.97
N PHE A 534 37.96 21.83 -0.16
CA PHE A 534 39.24 21.96 -0.87
C PHE A 534 39.50 23.41 -1.29
N TRP A 535 40.68 23.91 -0.92
CA TRP A 535 41.21 25.13 -1.51
C TRP A 535 41.55 24.93 -2.99
N THR A 536 41.32 25.99 -3.75
CA THR A 536 41.73 26.12 -5.15
C THR A 536 42.64 27.34 -5.29
N ASP A 537 43.24 27.52 -6.46
CA ASP A 537 44.13 28.67 -6.72
C ASP A 537 43.40 30.01 -6.58
N THR A 538 42.08 30.03 -6.83
CA THR A 538 41.26 31.24 -6.84
C THR A 538 40.32 31.36 -5.64
N TRP A 539 40.13 30.31 -4.85
CA TRP A 539 39.14 30.28 -3.77
C TRP A 539 39.69 29.54 -2.54
N ARG A 540 39.90 30.30 -1.46
CA ARG A 540 40.41 29.86 -0.16
C ARG A 540 39.54 30.41 0.97
N PRO A 541 38.34 29.83 1.23
CA PRO A 541 37.47 30.32 2.29
C PRO A 541 38.06 30.02 3.66
N THR A 542 37.92 30.96 4.59
CA THR A 542 38.36 30.86 5.99
C THR A 542 37.20 30.79 6.99
N SER A 543 35.95 30.84 6.51
CA SER A 543 34.72 30.89 7.33
C SER A 543 34.53 29.69 8.26
N PHE A 544 35.08 28.52 7.92
CA PHE A 544 35.05 27.37 8.84
C PHE A 544 35.92 27.62 10.08
N CYS A 545 37.00 28.40 9.96
CA CYS A 545 37.90 28.72 11.06
C CYS A 545 37.21 29.61 12.10
N GLU A 546 36.40 30.58 11.66
CA GLU A 546 35.59 31.45 12.54
C GLU A 546 34.71 30.64 13.51
N LYS A 547 34.07 29.57 13.02
CA LYS A 547 33.24 28.67 13.82
C LYS A 547 34.06 27.81 14.79
N ILE A 548 35.22 27.31 14.34
CA ILE A 548 36.15 26.58 15.21
C ILE A 548 36.59 27.48 16.37
N ILE A 549 36.88 28.75 16.09
CA ILE A 549 37.27 29.75 17.10
C ILE A 549 36.14 29.97 18.11
N GLU A 550 34.89 30.13 17.66
CA GLU A 550 33.74 30.31 18.54
C GLU A 550 33.52 29.11 19.47
N ASN A 551 33.58 27.89 18.92
CA ASN A 551 33.51 26.66 19.72
C ASN A 551 34.65 26.59 20.73
N ARG A 552 35.88 26.88 20.29
CA ARG A 552 37.08 26.80 21.11
C ARG A 552 37.03 27.80 22.27
N ARG A 553 36.60 29.05 22.04
CA ARG A 553 36.35 30.05 23.10
C ARG A 553 35.34 29.58 24.15
N ARG A 554 34.36 28.75 23.76
CA ARG A 554 33.38 28.14 24.68
C ARG A 554 33.89 26.86 25.33
N GLY A 555 35.10 26.42 25.01
CA GLY A 555 35.66 25.15 25.48
C GLY A 555 35.05 23.92 24.80
N LEU A 556 34.36 24.06 23.67
CA LEU A 556 33.70 22.97 22.96
C LEU A 556 34.63 22.34 21.91
N HIS A 557 34.53 21.03 21.72
CA HIS A 557 35.19 20.33 20.61
C HIS A 557 34.49 20.67 19.29
N THR A 558 35.24 20.69 18.20
CA THR A 558 34.69 20.93 16.87
C THR A 558 34.92 19.74 15.96
N LEU A 559 33.85 19.07 15.57
CA LEU A 559 33.91 18.08 14.49
C LEU A 559 34.03 18.81 13.15
N CYS A 560 35.08 18.48 12.41
CA CYS A 560 35.36 18.97 11.07
C CYS A 560 35.12 17.84 10.07
N LEU A 561 34.04 17.96 9.30
CA LEU A 561 33.75 17.10 8.16
C LEU A 561 34.62 17.55 6.98
N LEU A 562 35.30 16.60 6.34
CA LEU A 562 36.30 16.88 5.31
C LEU A 562 35.72 16.69 3.92
N ASP A 563 36.10 17.57 2.98
CA ASP A 563 35.52 17.59 1.63
C ASP A 563 35.71 16.28 0.87
N ILE A 564 34.68 15.95 0.11
CA ILE A 564 34.62 14.78 -0.77
C ILE A 564 34.23 15.26 -2.17
N LYS A 565 35.13 15.06 -3.13
CA LYS A 565 34.92 15.44 -4.53
C LYS A 565 34.80 14.19 -5.38
N VAL A 566 33.57 13.79 -5.68
CA VAL A 566 33.23 12.63 -6.53
C VAL A 566 32.47 13.12 -7.76
N LYS A 567 32.84 12.64 -8.95
CA LYS A 567 32.28 13.07 -10.24
C LYS A 567 32.36 14.60 -10.48
N GLU A 568 33.48 15.22 -10.14
CA GLU A 568 33.74 16.63 -10.51
C GLU A 568 34.00 16.73 -12.01
N GLN A 569 33.36 17.67 -12.70
CA GLN A 569 33.56 17.84 -14.15
C GLN A 569 34.86 18.61 -14.41
N ASP A 570 35.61 18.18 -15.42
CA ASP A 570 36.78 18.90 -15.89
C ASP A 570 36.36 20.25 -16.52
N GLU A 571 36.92 21.37 -16.05
CA GLU A 571 36.58 22.72 -16.52
C GLU A 571 36.84 22.88 -18.03
N ALA A 572 37.87 22.22 -18.57
CA ALA A 572 38.15 22.23 -20.01
C ALA A 572 37.09 21.49 -20.84
N SER A 573 36.36 20.57 -20.20
CA SER A 573 35.32 19.75 -20.78
C SER A 573 33.93 20.41 -20.70
N TYR A 574 33.72 21.30 -19.71
CA TYR A 574 32.55 22.17 -19.58
C TYR A 574 32.35 23.05 -20.82
N MET A 575 33.44 23.65 -21.32
CA MET A 575 33.44 24.48 -22.53
C MET A 575 33.18 23.70 -23.83
N LYS A 576 33.30 22.36 -23.82
CA LYS A 576 33.17 21.49 -25.00
C LYS A 576 31.91 20.61 -25.02
N LYS A 577 30.95 20.81 -24.11
CA LYS A 577 29.71 20.00 -23.97
C LYS A 577 29.95 18.48 -23.85
N LYS A 578 31.15 18.05 -23.45
CA LYS A 578 31.48 16.63 -23.24
C LYS A 578 31.63 16.43 -21.73
N LYS A 579 30.77 15.63 -21.10
CA LYS A 579 30.84 15.36 -19.65
C LYS A 579 31.99 14.38 -19.40
N THR A 580 33.18 14.90 -19.10
CA THR A 580 34.33 14.12 -18.63
C THR A 580 34.60 14.46 -17.17
N TYR A 581 34.72 13.42 -16.34
CA TYR A 581 34.82 13.54 -14.88
C TYR A 581 36.25 13.31 -14.41
N LEU A 582 36.69 14.11 -13.44
CA LEU A 582 37.95 13.94 -12.74
C LEU A 582 37.90 12.72 -11.79
N PRO A 583 39.06 12.09 -11.50
CA PRO A 583 39.12 11.04 -10.49
C PRO A 583 38.69 11.58 -9.12
N PRO A 584 38.06 10.74 -8.28
CA PRO A 584 37.55 11.19 -7.00
C PRO A 584 38.69 11.59 -6.05
N ARG A 585 38.50 12.69 -5.32
CA ARG A 585 39.45 13.22 -4.34
C ARG A 585 38.79 13.29 -2.96
N PHE A 586 39.56 12.91 -1.94
CA PHE A 586 39.13 12.91 -0.56
C PHE A 586 40.14 13.69 0.27
N MET A 587 39.66 14.65 1.04
CA MET A 587 40.53 15.47 1.87
C MET A 587 41.05 14.65 3.04
N THR A 588 42.37 14.67 3.24
CA THR A 588 43.02 14.01 4.38
C THR A 588 43.01 14.90 5.61
N THR A 589 43.18 14.31 6.80
CA THR A 589 43.36 15.09 8.04
C THR A 589 44.58 16.01 7.98
N SER A 590 45.66 15.60 7.30
CA SER A 590 46.87 16.41 7.10
C SER A 590 46.60 17.66 6.26
N GLN A 591 45.85 17.53 5.16
CA GLN A 591 45.44 18.67 4.33
C GLN A 591 44.52 19.62 5.10
N ALA A 592 43.54 19.07 5.83
CA ALA A 592 42.64 19.86 6.65
C ALA A 592 43.39 20.62 7.77
N ALA A 593 44.30 19.96 8.48
CA ALA A 593 45.13 20.58 9.52
C ALA A 593 45.99 21.72 8.95
N SER A 594 46.57 21.52 7.76
CA SER A 594 47.34 22.57 7.07
C SER A 594 46.48 23.79 6.73
N GLN A 595 45.29 23.57 6.19
CA GLN A 595 44.35 24.67 5.87
C GLN A 595 43.87 25.41 7.10
N ILE A 596 43.64 24.71 8.23
CA ILE A 596 43.29 25.34 9.51
C ILE A 596 44.42 26.23 10.01
N LEU A 597 45.67 25.74 10.00
CA LEU A 597 46.84 26.51 10.44
C LEU A 597 47.08 27.76 9.58
N GLU A 598 46.93 27.64 8.26
CA GLU A 598 47.08 28.80 7.35
C GLU A 598 45.91 29.79 7.51
N SER A 599 44.68 29.30 7.67
CA SER A 599 43.52 30.16 7.97
C SER A 599 43.67 30.91 9.29
N ALA A 600 44.22 30.26 10.32
CA ALA A 600 44.45 30.88 11.62
C ALA A 600 45.47 32.03 11.53
N LYS A 601 46.50 31.90 10.69
CA LYS A 601 47.48 32.96 10.41
C LYS A 601 46.87 34.12 9.63
N GLU A 602 46.06 33.81 8.62
CA GLU A 602 45.37 34.82 7.82
C GLU A 602 44.40 35.67 8.66
N LEU A 603 43.70 35.02 9.59
CA LEU A 603 42.75 35.68 10.50
C LEU A 603 43.42 36.29 11.75
N GLN A 604 44.74 36.12 11.94
CA GLN A 604 45.51 36.61 13.09
C GLN A 604 44.95 36.11 14.45
N VAL A 605 44.65 34.81 14.54
CA VAL A 605 44.07 34.16 15.73
C VAL A 605 44.96 33.03 16.27
N GLU A 606 46.28 33.18 16.15
CA GLU A 606 47.25 32.21 16.62
C GLU A 606 47.28 32.07 18.16
N ASP A 607 46.65 32.99 18.87
CA ASP A 607 46.38 32.91 20.31
C ASP A 607 45.43 31.74 20.64
N LEU A 608 44.47 31.46 19.76
CA LEU A 608 43.48 30.39 19.93
C LEU A 608 43.85 29.13 19.15
N ILE A 609 44.32 29.25 17.90
CA ILE A 609 44.64 28.11 17.03
C ILE A 609 46.07 28.24 16.52
N ASN A 610 46.94 27.37 16.99
CA ASN A 610 48.36 27.37 16.65
C ASN A 610 48.91 25.96 16.46
N ASP A 611 50.22 25.87 16.19
CA ASP A 611 50.93 24.62 15.94
C ASP A 611 50.74 23.57 17.05
N ASN A 612 50.61 24.00 18.32
CA ASN A 612 50.46 23.13 19.50
C ASN A 612 48.99 22.79 19.83
N THR A 613 48.03 23.29 19.06
CA THR A 613 46.61 23.02 19.29
C THR A 613 46.32 21.53 19.13
N LEU A 614 45.69 20.93 20.15
CA LEU A 614 45.36 19.50 20.15
C LEU A 614 44.23 19.20 19.17
N CYS A 615 44.41 18.12 18.41
CA CYS A 615 43.42 17.61 17.48
C CYS A 615 43.39 16.07 17.50
N VAL A 616 42.27 15.52 17.06
CA VAL A 616 42.10 14.07 16.86
C VAL A 616 41.74 13.83 15.41
N GLY A 617 42.63 13.15 14.70
CA GLY A 617 42.34 12.63 13.37
C GLY A 617 41.60 11.31 13.51
N ALA A 618 40.47 11.18 12.81
CA ALA A 618 39.71 9.94 12.75
C ALA A 618 39.57 9.49 11.31
N ALA A 619 39.71 8.19 11.05
CA ALA A 619 39.49 7.62 9.74
C ALA A 619 38.62 6.37 9.82
N ARG A 620 37.65 6.29 8.92
CA ARG A 620 36.78 5.13 8.69
C ARG A 620 36.08 4.64 9.95
N ILE A 621 35.52 5.58 10.71
CA ILE A 621 34.83 5.28 11.98
C ILE A 621 33.73 4.24 11.75
N GLY A 622 33.73 3.17 12.55
CA GLY A 622 32.80 2.05 12.44
C GLY A 622 33.24 0.95 11.47
N TRP A 623 34.32 1.14 10.70
CA TRP A 623 34.86 0.10 9.82
C TRP A 623 35.86 -0.78 10.57
N SER A 624 36.13 -1.98 10.05
CA SER A 624 37.07 -2.92 10.66
C SER A 624 38.52 -2.41 10.80
N ASP A 625 38.89 -1.41 9.99
CA ASP A 625 40.20 -0.78 10.00
C ASP A 625 40.14 0.70 10.41
N GLU A 626 39.18 1.05 11.28
CA GLU A 626 39.08 2.38 11.86
C GLU A 626 40.38 2.80 12.57
N LYS A 627 40.71 4.09 12.50
CA LYS A 627 41.92 4.64 13.13
C LYS A 627 41.61 5.97 13.79
N PHE A 628 42.16 6.15 14.99
CA PHE A 628 42.19 7.41 15.71
C PHE A 628 43.63 7.79 16.01
N GLN A 629 43.96 9.06 15.85
CA GLN A 629 45.26 9.60 16.15
C GLN A 629 45.14 10.96 16.82
N THR A 630 45.58 11.04 18.06
CA THR A 630 45.66 12.29 18.82
C THR A 630 47.06 12.88 18.70
N THR A 631 47.16 14.15 18.31
CA THR A 631 48.43 14.90 18.26
C THR A 631 48.14 16.41 18.12
N THR A 632 49.19 17.21 17.97
CA THR A 632 49.10 18.63 17.69
C THR A 632 48.75 18.88 16.22
N LEU A 633 48.15 20.03 15.91
CA LEU A 633 47.78 20.40 14.54
C LEU A 633 48.97 20.38 13.59
N ARG A 634 50.16 20.83 14.04
CA ARG A 634 51.37 20.83 13.22
C ARG A 634 51.80 19.42 12.82
N ARG A 635 51.81 18.50 13.78
CA ARG A 635 52.19 17.10 13.50
C ARG A 635 51.11 16.36 12.72
N MET A 636 49.83 16.68 12.94
CA MET A 636 48.76 16.18 12.09
C MET A 636 48.95 16.59 10.62
N ALA A 637 49.41 17.82 10.38
CA ALA A 637 49.70 18.32 9.04
C ALA A 637 50.91 17.64 8.40
N ASP A 638 52.01 17.45 9.15
CA ASP A 638 53.30 17.04 8.57
C ASP A 638 53.58 15.52 8.63
N GLU A 639 53.15 14.82 9.68
CA GLU A 639 53.65 13.50 10.05
C GLU A 639 52.59 12.39 10.02
N VAL A 640 51.30 12.73 10.12
CA VAL A 640 50.23 11.73 10.30
C VAL A 640 49.61 11.30 8.97
N ASP A 641 49.65 9.99 8.70
CA ASP A 641 48.89 9.34 7.64
C ASP A 641 47.92 8.29 8.20
N LEU A 642 46.62 8.55 8.08
CA LEU A 642 45.54 7.64 8.51
C LEU A 642 45.14 6.62 7.43
N GLY A 643 45.81 6.64 6.28
CA GLY A 643 45.59 5.75 5.15
C GLY A 643 44.37 6.14 4.32
N ARG A 644 43.63 5.13 3.83
CA ARG A 644 42.49 5.31 2.91
C ARG A 644 41.38 6.23 3.47
N PRO A 645 40.59 6.91 2.64
CA PRO A 645 39.40 7.64 3.10
C PRO A 645 38.36 6.68 3.75
N LEU A 646 37.38 7.15 4.51
CA LEU A 646 37.01 8.56 4.79
C LEU A 646 37.66 9.10 6.06
N HIS A 647 38.05 10.37 6.05
CA HIS A 647 38.72 11.04 7.17
C HIS A 647 37.80 12.09 7.80
N SER A 648 37.99 12.35 9.08
CA SER A 648 37.37 13.43 9.85
C SER A 648 38.39 13.98 10.83
N LEU A 649 38.31 15.26 11.17
CA LEU A 649 39.22 15.91 12.10
C LEU A 649 38.42 16.51 13.24
N VAL A 650 38.90 16.37 14.47
CA VAL A 650 38.32 17.04 15.63
C VAL A 650 39.32 18.02 16.20
N ILE A 651 38.92 19.29 16.34
CA ILE A 651 39.68 20.27 17.11
C ILE A 651 39.23 20.19 18.56
N VAL A 652 40.18 19.96 19.46
CA VAL A 652 39.88 19.63 20.86
C VAL A 652 39.65 20.91 21.66
N GLY A 653 38.45 21.10 22.20
CA GLY A 653 38.13 22.14 23.18
C GLY A 653 38.72 21.84 24.57
N LYS A 654 37.97 22.16 25.63
CA LYS A 654 38.37 21.90 27.01
C LYS A 654 38.14 20.43 27.34
N LEU A 655 39.20 19.75 27.78
CA LEU A 655 39.20 18.32 28.08
C LEU A 655 38.74 18.03 29.51
N HIS A 656 37.80 17.11 29.65
CA HIS A 656 37.47 16.45 30.90
C HIS A 656 38.57 15.43 31.29
N PRO A 657 38.85 15.19 32.59
CA PRO A 657 39.88 14.22 33.00
C PRO A 657 39.76 12.83 32.34
N LEU A 658 38.54 12.31 32.19
CA LEU A 658 38.29 11.05 31.50
C LEU A 658 38.65 11.09 30.00
N GLU A 659 38.43 12.23 29.33
CA GLU A 659 38.80 12.38 27.92
C GLU A 659 40.32 12.42 27.77
N ILE A 660 41.04 13.06 28.70
CA ILE A 660 42.52 13.04 28.73
C ILE A 660 43.02 11.59 28.81
N ASP A 661 42.47 10.81 29.74
CA ASP A 661 42.88 9.41 29.91
C ASP A 661 42.54 8.54 28.70
N TYR A 662 41.42 8.78 28.03
CA TYR A 662 41.06 8.06 26.80
C TYR A 662 41.97 8.44 25.63
N LEU A 663 42.23 9.74 25.43
CA LEU A 663 43.05 10.22 24.32
C LEU A 663 44.50 9.72 24.37
N LYS A 664 45.01 9.36 25.56
CA LYS A 664 46.32 8.72 25.73
C LYS A 664 46.45 7.39 25.00
N ILE A 665 45.34 6.67 24.80
CA ILE A 665 45.34 5.38 24.10
C ILE A 665 45.82 5.57 22.65
N HIS A 666 45.56 6.74 22.08
CA HIS A 666 45.77 7.05 20.67
C HIS A 666 46.76 8.20 20.44
N THR A 667 47.56 8.59 21.43
CA THR A 667 48.49 9.73 21.31
C THR A 667 49.87 9.33 20.81
N LEU A 668 50.48 10.18 19.96
CA LEU A 668 51.89 10.10 19.58
C LEU A 668 52.79 11.06 20.39
N GLU A 669 52.21 11.76 21.38
CA GLU A 669 52.92 12.76 22.19
C GLU A 669 53.40 12.17 23.53
N PRO A 670 54.72 12.05 23.77
CA PRO A 670 55.24 11.66 25.09
C PRO A 670 54.90 12.68 26.19
N SER A 671 54.70 13.94 25.82
CA SER A 671 54.34 15.06 26.69
C SER A 671 52.84 15.39 26.67
N PHE A 672 51.98 14.46 26.24
CA PHE A 672 50.55 14.69 26.09
C PHE A 672 49.87 15.28 27.34
N ASP A 673 50.24 14.83 28.54
CA ASP A 673 49.68 15.33 29.79
C ASP A 673 49.93 16.84 30.00
N GLN A 674 51.14 17.33 29.64
CA GLN A 674 51.45 18.75 29.72
C GLN A 674 50.65 19.55 28.69
N LEU A 675 50.57 19.06 27.45
CA LEU A 675 49.79 19.68 26.38
C LEU A 675 48.29 19.76 26.72
N ALA A 676 47.72 18.71 27.32
CA ALA A 676 46.32 18.71 27.75
C ALA A 676 46.05 19.75 28.85
N ILE A 677 46.97 19.89 29.81
CA ILE A 677 46.89 20.90 30.87
C ILE A 677 47.01 22.31 30.28
N GLU A 678 47.96 22.53 29.37
CA GLU A 678 48.17 23.82 28.70
C GLU A 678 46.96 24.20 27.84
N ASN A 679 46.41 23.25 27.07
CA ASN A 679 45.19 23.43 26.30
C ASN A 679 44.04 23.88 27.21
N ASN A 680 43.81 23.19 28.33
CA ASN A 680 42.75 23.56 29.27
C ASN A 680 42.96 24.94 29.90
N LYS A 681 44.21 25.33 30.20
CA LYS A 681 44.53 26.67 30.72
C LYS A 681 44.30 27.75 29.68
N SER A 682 44.62 27.50 28.40
CA SER A 682 44.43 28.45 27.30
C SER A 682 42.96 28.82 27.06
N LEU A 683 42.02 27.99 27.52
CA LEU A 683 40.58 28.15 27.34
C LEU A 683 39.83 28.56 28.63
N GLN A 684 40.55 29.05 29.66
CA GLN A 684 39.95 29.54 30.91
C GLN A 684 39.57 31.03 30.90
N HIS A 685 39.94 31.76 29.84
CA HIS A 685 39.64 33.18 29.60
C HIS A 685 38.91 33.32 28.27
#